data_AF-A0A453LNA2-F1
#
_entry.id   AF-A0A453LNA2-F1
#
_cell.length_a   1.000
_cell.length_b   1.000
_cell.length_c   1.000
_cell.angle_alpha   90.00
_cell.angle_beta   90.00
_cell.angle_gamma   90.00
#
_symmetry.space_group_name_H-M   'P 1'
#
loop_
_entity.id
_entity.type
_entity.pdbx_description
1 polymer ?
#
loop_
_entity_poly.entity_id
_entity_poly.type
_entity_poly.pdbx_seq_one_letter_code
_entity_poly.pdbx_strand_id
1 'polypeptide(L)'
;MGREKLHKQPSGRLIESLKMERVRTILTHRYPYPHEHSRHFMIAVIVGWLFLLSSDNLQTLIMKLDKNFKWWSMYACLIGFFYFFSSPFIRKTIKPNYSNFSRWYVAWIFLAALYHLPSFQSMGLDLRMNLSLFLTIYISSLVFLIVFHVIFLGLWYLGLVSRMAEKKPEMLTIIQNCAVISIACCVFYSHCGNRTLSRDKSIDRRTASWVAFSLWRKQNEDNTLISKLLRMHKFKDQICSSWFAPVGSASDYPLLSKWAIYGELASNGSEHSNIISPVYSLWATFIGLYMANYVVERSTGWALTHPLTISEYETLKKLLKPDFEDMVPWYSGTSTDLFKTVFDLMISVTLFVGRFDMRMMQAAMNKTPDESKSSDLLYDHLDGKDELWFDFIADTGDGGNSTYAIARLLAQPSLVVKSDDSRLIFPRGELLLIGGDLAYPNPCSFTYERRFFCPFEYALQPPAWYTPDHIALEKPELPLGVSELRQYSGPQCFMIPGNHDWFDGLNTFMRYVCHKSWLGGWFLPQKRSYFALKLPNGWWVFGLDQALHGDIDVYQFKFFAELCQQKVGEHDSVILITHEPNWLLDWYWGDKTGKNVTYLIREYLKGRCKLRMAGDLHHYMRHSCTESKEPVHVQHLLVNGCGGAFLHPTHVFENFKECYGNKYETKAVYPSYEDSSKIALGNILKFRRKNWQFDVIGGFVYFVLVFSMFPQCDSFRILHEDSWDGRVNSFFNATWNAIFEILEHSYVSLAGVLTLLTVSFFFVPTKLSRRRRALLGFLHAAAHITSAVLLMLLMELGIEICIRNHLLATSGYHTLYEWYRQAESEHFPDPTGLRARLEQWTFGLYPACIKYLMSAFDIPEVMAVTRSTICRKGIESLPRGGAIIYYVSVFLYFWVLSTPVVSMVFGSYLYVCINWFHIHFDEAFSSLRIANYKAFTRFHIKKSGDLEVFTLAVDKVPKEWMLDPDWDMEPKEPLQMSHTRRFPSKWRAASGWSDPTSVVRVVDQFVIPRTAVDPLLPDSAP
;
A
#
# COMPACT_ATOMS: atom_id res chain seq x y z
N MET A 1 0.97 -5.22 -81.55
CA MET A 1 1.06 -3.81 -81.97
C MET A 1 0.65 -2.92 -80.82
N GLY A 2 1.60 -2.09 -80.37
CA GLY A 2 1.52 -0.88 -79.54
C GLY A 2 0.37 -0.60 -78.58
N ARG A 3 0.69 -0.48 -77.28
CA ARG A 3 0.77 0.84 -76.62
C ARG A 3 1.61 0.80 -75.35
N GLU A 4 2.32 1.90 -75.15
CA GLU A 4 3.48 2.11 -74.28
C GLU A 4 3.19 2.26 -72.78
N LYS A 5 4.30 2.12 -72.04
CA LYS A 5 4.53 2.21 -70.60
C LYS A 5 4.27 3.62 -70.04
N LEU A 6 3.80 3.68 -68.79
CA LEU A 6 4.43 4.53 -67.76
C LEU A 6 4.33 3.86 -66.38
N HIS A 7 5.48 3.72 -65.71
CA HIS A 7 5.67 3.08 -64.41
C HIS A 7 4.96 3.82 -63.26
N LYS A 8 4.23 3.07 -62.42
CA LYS A 8 4.06 3.38 -60.98
C LYS A 8 4.43 2.14 -60.17
N GLN A 9 5.46 2.24 -59.33
CA GLN A 9 5.69 1.33 -58.21
C GLN A 9 4.57 1.52 -57.17
N PRO A 10 3.97 0.45 -56.61
CA PRO A 10 3.29 0.51 -55.33
C PRO A 10 4.28 0.07 -54.25
N SER A 11 4.79 1.04 -53.50
CA SER A 11 5.42 0.81 -52.22
C SER A 11 4.38 0.38 -51.18
N GLY A 12 4.73 -0.62 -50.38
CA GLY A 12 4.35 -0.63 -48.97
C GLY A 12 3.00 -1.22 -48.60
N ARG A 13 2.90 -2.55 -48.66
CA ARG A 13 2.15 -3.33 -47.66
C ARG A 13 2.75 -3.06 -46.27
N LEU A 14 2.24 -2.07 -45.53
CA LEU A 14 2.57 -1.92 -44.11
C LEU A 14 1.46 -1.29 -43.24
N ILE A 15 0.26 -1.07 -43.78
CA ILE A 15 -0.83 -0.37 -43.06
C ILE A 15 -2.03 -1.28 -42.71
N GLU A 16 -2.07 -2.53 -43.18
CA GLU A 16 -3.18 -3.45 -42.87
C GLU A 16 -2.98 -4.36 -41.63
N SER A 17 -1.88 -4.22 -40.87
CA SER A 17 -1.66 -5.03 -39.64
C SER A 17 -1.88 -4.30 -38.31
N LEU A 18 -2.24 -3.01 -38.33
CA LEU A 18 -2.58 -2.27 -37.12
C LEU A 18 -4.05 -2.55 -36.75
N LYS A 19 -4.25 -3.54 -35.87
CA LYS A 19 -5.51 -3.76 -35.15
C LYS A 19 -6.02 -2.46 -34.52
N MET A 20 -6.96 -1.80 -35.21
CA MET A 20 -7.69 -0.60 -34.77
C MET A 20 -8.42 -0.77 -33.43
N GLU A 21 -8.54 -2.00 -32.92
CA GLU A 21 -9.10 -2.32 -31.61
C GLU A 21 -8.22 -1.85 -30.44
N ARG A 22 -6.89 -1.72 -30.63
CA ARG A 22 -5.95 -1.25 -29.59
C ARG A 22 -5.93 0.27 -29.42
N VAL A 23 -6.23 1.03 -30.47
CA VAL A 23 -6.27 2.51 -30.40
C VAL A 23 -7.58 2.98 -29.75
N ARG A 24 -8.68 2.25 -29.98
CA ARG A 24 -9.98 2.55 -29.35
C ARG A 24 -9.95 2.38 -27.83
N THR A 25 -9.12 1.48 -27.30
CA THR A 25 -8.97 1.24 -25.85
C THR A 25 -8.06 2.25 -25.15
N ILE A 26 -7.15 2.93 -25.86
CA ILE A 26 -6.27 3.97 -25.28
C ILE A 26 -7.03 5.29 -25.05
N LEU A 27 -8.04 5.59 -25.88
CA LEU A 27 -8.82 6.83 -25.82
C LEU A 27 -10.11 6.73 -24.99
N THR A 28 -10.52 5.53 -24.56
CA THR A 28 -11.70 5.35 -23.71
C THR A 28 -11.33 4.73 -22.37
N HIS A 29 -10.71 5.53 -21.50
CA HIS A 29 -10.63 5.15 -20.10
C HIS A 29 -12.05 5.21 -19.49
N ARG A 30 -12.61 4.05 -19.15
CA ARG A 30 -13.88 3.98 -18.40
C ARG A 30 -13.64 4.49 -16.99
N TYR A 31 -13.99 5.74 -16.73
CA TYR A 31 -14.04 6.28 -15.37
C TYR A 31 -15.32 5.81 -14.67
N PRO A 32 -15.24 5.30 -13.44
CA PRO A 32 -16.40 5.24 -12.58
C PRO A 32 -16.68 6.66 -12.03
N TYR A 33 -17.96 7.03 -12.00
CA TYR A 33 -18.62 8.05 -11.18
C TYR A 33 -19.07 9.40 -11.81
N PRO A 34 -20.35 9.80 -11.62
CA PRO A 34 -20.94 11.02 -12.15
C PRO A 34 -21.17 12.09 -11.06
N HIS A 35 -20.10 12.68 -10.50
CA HIS A 35 -20.23 13.85 -9.61
C HIS A 35 -19.14 14.91 -9.83
N GLU A 36 -18.41 14.82 -10.95
CA GLU A 36 -17.28 15.70 -11.23
C GLU A 36 -17.74 17.15 -11.48
N HIS A 37 -18.85 17.43 -12.15
CA HIS A 37 -19.24 18.82 -12.46
C HIS A 37 -19.58 19.66 -11.22
N SER A 38 -20.30 19.08 -10.25
CA SER A 38 -20.50 19.69 -8.92
C SER A 38 -19.19 19.89 -8.16
N ARG A 39 -18.22 18.97 -8.31
CA ARG A 39 -16.88 19.11 -7.72
C ARG A 39 -16.08 20.23 -8.38
N HIS A 40 -16.09 20.33 -9.71
CA HIS A 40 -15.44 21.42 -10.45
C HIS A 40 -16.07 22.78 -10.15
N PHE A 41 -17.39 22.83 -9.98
CA PHE A 41 -18.08 24.03 -9.52
C PHE A 41 -17.65 24.43 -8.09
N MET A 42 -17.61 23.49 -7.15
CA MET A 42 -17.09 23.75 -5.81
C MET A 42 -15.63 24.21 -5.83
N ILE A 43 -14.78 23.58 -6.65
CA ILE A 43 -13.38 23.97 -6.81
C ILE A 43 -13.29 25.39 -7.39
N ALA A 44 -14.07 25.73 -8.42
CA ALA A 44 -14.08 27.06 -9.02
C ALA A 44 -14.54 28.13 -8.02
N VAL A 45 -15.55 27.84 -7.21
CA VAL A 45 -16.03 28.75 -6.15
C VAL A 45 -14.98 28.91 -5.04
N ILE A 46 -14.35 27.83 -4.60
CA ILE A 46 -13.30 27.85 -3.56
C ILE A 46 -12.06 28.59 -4.08
N VAL A 47 -11.63 28.34 -5.31
CA VAL A 47 -10.50 29.02 -5.94
C VAL A 47 -10.81 30.49 -6.17
N GLY A 48 -12.03 30.83 -6.64
CA GLY A 48 -12.50 32.20 -6.75
C GLY A 48 -12.56 32.93 -5.41
N TRP A 49 -13.00 32.24 -4.35
CA TRP A 49 -12.99 32.74 -2.97
C TRP A 49 -11.57 33.04 -2.49
N LEU A 50 -10.65 32.09 -2.63
CA LEU A 50 -9.24 32.26 -2.27
C LEU A 50 -8.58 33.38 -3.07
N PHE A 51 -8.92 33.52 -4.35
CA PHE A 51 -8.43 34.61 -5.20
C PHE A 51 -8.90 35.98 -4.70
N LEU A 52 -10.20 36.16 -4.41
CA LEU A 52 -10.76 37.43 -3.93
C LEU A 52 -10.25 37.79 -2.52
N LEU A 53 -10.16 36.81 -1.62
CA LEU A 53 -9.51 36.98 -0.30
C LEU A 53 -8.05 37.38 -0.42
N SER A 54 -7.32 36.72 -1.33
CA SER A 54 -5.93 37.03 -1.59
C SER A 54 -5.80 38.44 -2.14
N SER A 55 -6.69 38.89 -3.02
CA SER A 55 -6.62 40.22 -3.65
C SER A 55 -6.84 41.36 -2.67
N ASP A 56 -7.78 41.23 -1.73
CA ASP A 56 -8.08 42.27 -0.74
C ASP A 56 -7.05 42.34 0.39
N ASN A 57 -6.48 41.20 0.78
CA ASN A 57 -5.49 41.13 1.86
C ASN A 57 -4.06 40.95 1.35
N LEU A 58 -3.80 40.98 0.04
CA LEU A 58 -2.49 40.64 -0.55
C LEU A 58 -1.37 41.51 -0.01
N GLN A 59 -1.66 42.81 0.14
CA GLN A 59 -0.71 43.81 0.61
C GLN A 59 -0.29 43.53 2.06
N THR A 60 -1.26 43.19 2.92
CA THR A 60 -1.03 42.87 4.33
C THR A 60 -0.45 41.47 4.49
N LEU A 61 -0.89 40.52 3.68
CA LEU A 61 -0.42 39.14 3.66
C LEU A 61 1.03 39.07 3.20
N ILE A 62 1.43 39.72 2.09
CA ILE A 62 2.82 39.72 1.60
C ILE A 62 3.75 40.46 2.58
N MET A 63 3.37 41.64 3.08
CA MET A 63 4.19 42.36 4.06
C MET A 63 4.33 41.63 5.40
N LYS A 64 3.30 40.90 5.85
CA LYS A 64 3.35 40.10 7.08
C LYS A 64 3.80 38.65 6.86
N LEU A 65 3.81 38.13 5.62
CA LEU A 65 4.26 36.77 5.30
C LEU A 65 5.73 36.62 5.70
N ASP A 66 6.54 37.63 5.37
CA ASP A 66 7.98 37.62 5.63
C ASP A 66 8.27 37.69 7.14
N LYS A 67 7.44 38.42 7.90
CA LYS A 67 7.54 38.50 9.37
C LYS A 67 6.95 37.29 10.12
N ASN A 68 5.94 36.63 9.56
CA ASN A 68 5.17 35.55 10.21
C ASN A 68 5.33 34.19 9.52
N PHE A 69 6.33 34.01 8.66
CA PHE A 69 6.55 32.79 7.87
C PHE A 69 6.59 31.52 8.73
N LYS A 70 7.14 31.62 9.95
CA LYS A 70 7.16 30.53 10.93
C LYS A 70 5.76 30.03 11.27
N TRP A 71 4.82 30.94 11.49
CA TRP A 71 3.44 30.60 11.85
C TRP A 71 2.67 30.02 10.67
N TRP A 72 2.84 30.57 9.46
CA TRP A 72 2.26 30.01 8.24
C TRP A 72 2.75 28.58 7.95
N SER A 73 4.05 28.33 8.14
CA SER A 73 4.62 26.99 8.04
C SER A 73 4.07 26.05 9.12
N MET A 74 3.86 26.52 10.35
CA MET A 74 3.23 25.73 11.41
C MET A 74 1.78 25.37 11.09
N TYR A 75 0.97 26.31 10.56
CA TYR A 75 -0.39 26.01 10.09
C TYR A 75 -0.39 24.96 8.97
N ALA A 76 0.51 25.09 7.98
CA ALA A 76 0.62 24.13 6.88
C ALA A 76 1.04 22.74 7.37
N CYS A 77 2.03 22.66 8.27
CA CYS A 77 2.46 21.40 8.86
C CYS A 77 1.37 20.77 9.74
N LEU A 78 0.65 21.56 10.55
CA LEU A 78 -0.44 21.08 11.40
C LEU A 78 -1.58 20.52 10.55
N ILE A 79 -2.06 21.29 9.57
CA ILE A 79 -3.15 20.86 8.68
C ILE A 79 -2.72 19.64 7.85
N GLY A 80 -1.48 19.63 7.34
CA GLY A 80 -0.90 18.50 6.63
C GLY A 80 -0.85 17.24 7.50
N PHE A 81 -0.31 17.36 8.72
CA PHE A 81 -0.23 16.26 9.69
C PHE A 81 -1.62 15.70 10.01
N PHE A 82 -2.59 16.56 10.33
CA PHE A 82 -3.96 16.12 10.61
C PHE A 82 -4.68 15.56 9.38
N TYR A 83 -4.42 16.08 8.17
CA TYR A 83 -4.95 15.50 6.93
C TYR A 83 -4.41 14.09 6.69
N PHE A 84 -3.09 13.89 6.80
CA PHE A 84 -2.48 12.56 6.66
C PHE A 84 -2.96 11.59 7.76
N PHE A 85 -3.13 12.08 8.98
CA PHE A 85 -3.61 11.28 10.10
C PHE A 85 -5.10 10.94 9.99
N SER A 86 -5.93 11.85 9.46
CA SER A 86 -7.38 11.65 9.33
C SER A 86 -7.81 10.98 8.02
N SER A 87 -6.99 11.10 6.96
CA SER A 87 -7.18 10.54 5.60
C SER A 87 -7.66 9.08 5.57
N PRO A 88 -7.07 8.14 6.34
CA PRO A 88 -7.51 6.74 6.35
C PRO A 88 -8.94 6.55 6.85
N PHE A 89 -9.47 7.49 7.64
CA PHE A 89 -10.80 7.41 8.25
C PHE A 89 -11.90 8.04 7.39
N ILE A 90 -11.55 8.86 6.38
CA ILE A 90 -12.50 9.64 5.56
C ILE A 90 -13.28 8.75 4.58
N ARG A 91 -12.76 7.57 4.20
CA ARG A 91 -13.34 6.72 3.14
C ARG A 91 -14.37 5.67 3.60
N LYS A 92 -14.55 5.45 4.90
CA LYS A 92 -15.51 4.45 5.44
C LYS A 92 -16.49 5.12 6.41
N THR A 93 -17.46 5.84 5.85
CA THR A 93 -18.48 6.57 6.62
C THR A 93 -19.57 5.63 7.17
N ILE A 94 -19.68 5.65 8.51
CA ILE A 94 -20.83 5.25 9.35
C ILE A 94 -21.06 3.74 9.56
N LYS A 95 -20.26 3.13 10.45
CA LYS A 95 -20.72 2.08 11.38
C LYS A 95 -20.23 2.43 12.80
N PRO A 96 -21.06 2.33 13.85
CA PRO A 96 -20.65 2.70 15.21
C PRO A 96 -19.67 1.66 15.76
N ASN A 97 -18.45 2.09 16.07
CA ASN A 97 -17.48 1.31 16.83
C ASN A 97 -16.61 2.28 17.66
N TYR A 98 -15.87 1.77 18.66
CA TYR A 98 -15.01 2.49 19.62
C TYR A 98 -14.07 3.53 18.97
N SER A 99 -13.75 3.37 17.68
CA SER A 99 -13.04 4.34 16.80
C SER A 99 -13.67 5.74 16.76
N ASN A 100 -14.95 5.90 17.07
CA ASN A 100 -15.59 7.21 17.08
C ASN A 100 -15.08 8.13 18.20
N PHE A 101 -14.68 7.59 19.36
CA PHE A 101 -14.09 8.40 20.43
C PHE A 101 -12.74 8.99 20.02
N SER A 102 -11.86 8.18 19.41
CA SER A 102 -10.59 8.65 18.87
C SER A 102 -10.77 9.68 17.76
N ARG A 103 -11.82 9.58 16.92
CA ARG A 103 -12.12 10.59 15.88
C ARG A 103 -12.54 11.92 16.48
N TRP A 104 -13.45 11.91 17.47
CA TRP A 104 -13.85 13.12 18.18
C TRP A 104 -12.69 13.71 18.99
N TYR A 105 -11.87 12.87 19.61
CA TYR A 105 -10.68 13.28 20.35
C TYR A 105 -9.61 13.89 19.45
N VAL A 106 -9.34 13.29 18.27
CA VAL A 106 -8.41 13.84 17.27
C VAL A 106 -8.95 15.14 16.68
N ALA A 107 -10.24 15.22 16.37
CA ALA A 107 -10.87 16.47 15.92
C ALA A 107 -10.83 17.54 17.01
N TRP A 108 -11.01 17.16 18.28
CA TRP A 108 -10.88 18.05 19.42
C TRP A 108 -9.44 18.53 19.63
N ILE A 109 -8.44 17.66 19.54
CA ILE A 109 -7.02 18.05 19.59
C ILE A 109 -6.68 18.97 18.42
N PHE A 110 -7.20 18.70 17.22
CA PHE A 110 -7.01 19.58 16.07
C PHE A 110 -7.55 20.99 16.34
N LEU A 111 -8.78 21.08 16.85
CA LEU A 111 -9.41 22.34 17.21
C LEU A 111 -8.67 23.04 18.36
N ALA A 112 -8.21 22.30 19.37
CA ALA A 112 -7.41 22.84 20.47
C ALA A 112 -6.05 23.35 19.97
N ALA A 113 -5.37 22.61 19.10
CA ALA A 113 -4.10 23.01 18.51
C ALA A 113 -4.25 24.25 17.62
N LEU A 114 -5.32 24.33 16.82
CA LEU A 114 -5.66 25.52 16.05
C LEU A 114 -5.98 26.73 16.95
N TYR A 115 -6.66 26.51 18.08
CA TYR A 115 -6.99 27.56 19.03
C TYR A 115 -5.75 28.18 19.68
N HIS A 116 -4.68 27.39 19.88
CA HIS A 116 -3.42 27.87 20.43
C HIS A 116 -2.50 28.56 19.41
N LEU A 117 -2.84 28.55 18.12
CA LEU A 117 -2.12 29.30 17.11
C LEU A 117 -2.62 30.75 17.02
N PRO A 118 -1.76 31.71 16.63
CA PRO A 118 -2.17 33.10 16.46
C PRO A 118 -3.35 33.22 15.49
N SER A 119 -4.35 34.04 15.83
CA SER A 119 -5.54 34.21 15.00
C SER A 119 -5.19 34.74 13.61
N PHE A 120 -5.95 34.36 12.57
CA PHE A 120 -5.75 34.88 11.21
C PHE A 120 -5.74 36.42 11.14
N GLN A 121 -6.52 37.09 12.01
CA GLN A 121 -6.53 38.54 12.15
C GLN A 121 -5.19 39.11 12.64
N SER A 122 -4.56 38.48 13.65
CA SER A 122 -3.21 38.85 14.10
C SER A 122 -2.15 38.66 13.00
N MET A 123 -2.35 37.64 12.15
CA MET A 123 -1.48 37.34 11.00
C MET A 123 -1.75 38.21 9.77
N GLY A 124 -2.76 39.08 9.80
CA GLY A 124 -3.05 40.07 8.75
C GLY A 124 -4.21 39.75 7.81
N LEU A 125 -5.03 38.74 8.12
CA LEU A 125 -6.24 38.39 7.37
C LEU A 125 -7.49 38.74 8.18
N ASP A 126 -8.26 39.74 7.75
CA ASP A 126 -9.57 40.03 8.32
C ASP A 126 -10.65 39.19 7.59
N LEU A 127 -11.25 38.24 8.30
CA LEU A 127 -12.24 37.28 7.79
C LEU A 127 -13.66 37.58 8.31
N ARG A 128 -14.06 38.86 8.36
CA ARG A 128 -15.45 39.21 8.73
C ARG A 128 -16.43 38.78 7.64
N MET A 129 -17.28 37.80 7.95
CA MET A 129 -18.41 37.39 7.11
C MET A 129 -19.72 37.82 7.78
N ASN A 130 -20.61 38.50 7.04
CA ASN A 130 -21.90 38.92 7.58
C ASN A 130 -22.82 37.70 7.73
N LEU A 131 -22.93 37.20 8.97
CA LEU A 131 -23.65 35.98 9.31
C LEU A 131 -25.15 36.04 8.92
N SER A 132 -25.76 37.23 9.01
CA SER A 132 -27.16 37.45 8.65
C SER A 132 -27.41 37.23 7.15
N LEU A 133 -26.52 37.78 6.31
CA LEU A 133 -26.58 37.60 4.86
C LEU A 133 -26.35 36.13 4.47
N PHE A 134 -25.39 35.47 5.12
CA PHE A 134 -25.10 34.04 4.89
C PHE A 134 -26.31 33.16 5.16
N LEU A 135 -26.93 33.32 6.33
CA LEU A 135 -28.11 32.54 6.73
C LEU A 135 -29.29 32.79 5.79
N THR A 136 -29.50 34.04 5.36
CA THR A 136 -30.60 34.41 4.46
C THR A 136 -30.46 33.74 3.09
N ILE A 137 -29.26 33.79 2.50
CA ILE A 137 -28.99 33.16 1.20
C ILE A 137 -29.03 31.64 1.30
N TYR A 138 -28.54 31.09 2.40
CA TYR A 138 -28.52 29.65 2.65
C TYR A 138 -29.93 29.06 2.72
N ILE A 139 -30.80 29.67 3.55
CA ILE A 139 -32.18 29.23 3.71
C ILE A 139 -32.96 29.41 2.40
N SER A 140 -32.77 30.54 1.70
CA SER A 140 -33.43 30.80 0.41
C SER A 140 -33.03 29.80 -0.67
N SER A 141 -31.74 29.44 -0.73
CA SER A 141 -31.22 28.43 -1.67
C SER A 141 -31.78 27.03 -1.35
N LEU A 142 -31.86 26.68 -0.07
CA LEU A 142 -32.36 25.39 0.39
C LEU A 142 -33.83 25.20 -0.01
N VAL A 143 -34.67 26.20 0.27
CA VAL A 143 -36.10 26.16 -0.08
C VAL A 143 -36.28 26.05 -1.60
N PHE A 144 -35.56 26.87 -2.37
CA PHE A 144 -35.70 26.90 -3.83
C PHE A 144 -35.28 25.57 -4.49
N LEU A 145 -34.14 25.01 -4.08
CA LEU A 145 -33.68 23.73 -4.61
C LEU A 145 -34.59 22.58 -4.19
N ILE A 146 -35.13 22.57 -2.96
CA ILE A 146 -36.11 21.54 -2.55
C ILE A 146 -37.35 21.59 -3.45
N VAL A 147 -37.90 22.77 -3.70
CA VAL A 147 -39.06 22.95 -4.59
C VAL A 147 -38.76 22.47 -6.01
N PHE A 148 -37.59 22.82 -6.56
CA PHE A 148 -37.15 22.33 -7.87
C PHE A 148 -37.12 20.79 -7.93
N HIS A 149 -36.53 20.13 -6.93
CA HIS A 149 -36.46 18.67 -6.90
C HIS A 149 -37.84 18.01 -6.77
N VAL A 150 -38.75 18.60 -5.99
CA VAL A 150 -40.14 18.11 -5.87
C VAL A 150 -40.88 18.21 -7.21
N ILE A 151 -40.73 19.34 -7.92
CA ILE A 151 -41.32 19.53 -9.25
C ILE A 151 -40.72 18.53 -10.25
N PHE A 152 -39.41 18.32 -10.22
CA PHE A 152 -38.72 17.39 -11.11
C PHE A 152 -39.12 15.92 -10.86
N LEU A 153 -39.33 15.53 -9.59
CA LEU A 153 -39.90 14.25 -9.19
C LEU A 153 -41.36 14.09 -9.67
N GLY A 154 -42.16 15.15 -9.60
CA GLY A 154 -43.52 15.17 -10.15
C GLY A 154 -43.54 14.97 -11.68
N LEU A 155 -42.63 15.63 -12.40
CA LEU A 155 -42.49 15.46 -13.86
C LEU A 155 -42.04 14.04 -14.26
N TRP A 156 -41.21 13.39 -13.42
CA TRP A 156 -40.87 11.97 -13.59
C TRP A 156 -42.08 11.05 -13.36
N TYR A 157 -42.88 11.30 -12.32
CA TYR A 157 -44.11 10.53 -12.04
C TYR A 157 -45.12 10.61 -13.19
N LEU A 158 -45.16 11.75 -13.89
CA LEU A 158 -45.97 11.97 -15.10
C LEU A 158 -45.35 11.38 -16.39
N GLY A 159 -44.19 10.74 -16.32
CA GLY A 159 -43.54 10.07 -17.45
C GLY A 159 -42.82 10.99 -18.44
N LEU A 160 -42.63 12.28 -18.11
CA LEU A 160 -42.02 13.28 -19.00
C LEU A 160 -40.48 13.34 -18.88
N VAL A 161 -39.87 12.56 -17.98
CA VAL A 161 -38.41 12.57 -17.68
C VAL A 161 -37.89 11.12 -17.56
N SER A 162 -36.62 10.87 -17.90
CA SER A 162 -36.02 9.51 -17.99
C SER A 162 -36.11 8.69 -16.70
N ARG A 163 -36.13 7.34 -16.82
CA ARG A 163 -36.19 6.37 -15.69
C ARG A 163 -35.09 6.54 -14.64
N MET A 164 -33.95 7.15 -14.99
CA MET A 164 -32.85 7.39 -14.06
C MET A 164 -33.13 8.50 -13.02
N ALA A 165 -34.21 9.28 -13.19
CA ALA A 165 -34.59 10.34 -12.27
C ALA A 165 -35.11 9.84 -10.91
N GLU A 166 -35.35 8.53 -10.74
CA GLU A 166 -35.87 7.92 -9.49
C GLU A 166 -34.88 8.05 -8.31
N LYS A 167 -33.56 8.13 -8.57
CA LYS A 167 -32.56 8.32 -7.50
C LYS A 167 -32.57 9.75 -6.97
N LYS A 168 -33.11 9.93 -5.76
CA LYS A 168 -33.03 11.18 -4.99
C LYS A 168 -31.56 11.56 -4.76
N PRO A 169 -31.18 12.84 -4.96
CA PRO A 169 -29.88 13.30 -4.50
C PRO A 169 -29.82 13.19 -2.97
N GLU A 170 -28.64 12.86 -2.44
CA GLU A 170 -28.44 12.85 -1.00
C GLU A 170 -28.68 14.26 -0.45
N MET A 171 -29.49 14.34 0.62
CA MET A 171 -29.86 15.60 1.27
C MET A 171 -28.61 16.42 1.66
N LEU A 172 -27.53 15.71 2.01
CA LEU A 172 -26.23 16.29 2.32
C LEU A 172 -25.61 17.07 1.15
N THR A 173 -25.78 16.61 -0.09
CA THR A 173 -25.24 17.28 -1.29
C THR A 173 -25.98 18.59 -1.57
N ILE A 174 -27.29 18.64 -1.33
CA ILE A 174 -28.08 19.88 -1.45
C ILE A 174 -27.63 20.89 -0.38
N ILE A 175 -27.49 20.43 0.88
CA ILE A 175 -26.97 21.23 1.99
C ILE A 175 -25.59 21.83 1.66
N GLN A 176 -24.67 21.01 1.17
CA GLN A 176 -23.31 21.43 0.83
C GLN A 176 -23.31 22.49 -0.28
N ASN A 177 -24.08 22.29 -1.35
CA ASN A 177 -24.16 23.27 -2.43
C ASN A 177 -24.80 24.59 -1.97
N CYS A 178 -25.82 24.55 -1.13
CA CYS A 178 -26.42 25.76 -0.54
C CYS A 178 -25.41 26.53 0.31
N ALA A 179 -24.60 25.83 1.11
CA ALA A 179 -23.54 26.46 1.89
C ALA A 179 -22.50 27.14 0.99
N VAL A 180 -22.06 26.47 -0.07
CA VAL A 180 -21.08 27.02 -1.02
C VAL A 180 -21.60 28.25 -1.75
N ILE A 181 -22.84 28.23 -2.24
CA ILE A 181 -23.48 29.40 -2.87
C ILE A 181 -23.54 30.57 -1.90
N SER A 182 -23.85 30.29 -0.62
CA SER A 182 -23.97 31.32 0.41
C SER A 182 -22.61 31.93 0.77
N ILE A 183 -21.56 31.11 0.87
CA ILE A 183 -20.18 31.59 1.05
C ILE A 183 -19.79 32.47 -0.14
N ALA A 184 -20.01 32.01 -1.38
CA ALA A 184 -19.66 32.78 -2.58
C ALA A 184 -20.32 34.15 -2.61
N CYS A 185 -21.63 34.21 -2.31
CA CYS A 185 -22.38 35.46 -2.30
C CYS A 185 -21.95 36.40 -1.16
N CYS A 186 -21.64 35.87 0.02
CA CYS A 186 -21.18 36.66 1.17
C CYS A 186 -19.78 37.23 0.99
N VAL A 187 -18.87 36.43 0.43
CA VAL A 187 -17.51 36.85 0.07
C VAL A 187 -17.59 37.97 -0.94
N PHE A 188 -18.42 37.79 -1.96
CA PHE A 188 -18.61 38.78 -3.00
C PHE A 188 -19.16 40.09 -2.45
N TYR A 189 -20.17 40.02 -1.56
CA TYR A 189 -20.71 41.20 -0.88
C TYR A 189 -19.66 41.92 -0.02
N SER A 190 -18.84 41.17 0.71
CA SER A 190 -17.73 41.72 1.50
C SER A 190 -16.68 42.42 0.64
N HIS A 191 -16.44 41.90 -0.58
CA HIS A 191 -15.45 42.44 -1.52
C HIS A 191 -15.92 43.74 -2.20
N CYS A 192 -17.16 43.80 -2.72
CA CYS A 192 -17.65 44.90 -3.54
C CYS A 192 -18.61 45.89 -2.82
N GLY A 193 -19.28 45.46 -1.74
CA GLY A 193 -20.30 46.25 -1.03
C GLY A 193 -21.55 46.59 -1.86
N ASN A 194 -22.54 47.25 -1.23
CA ASN A 194 -23.67 47.86 -1.95
C ASN A 194 -23.27 49.22 -2.50
N ARG A 195 -22.63 49.25 -3.68
CA ARG A 195 -22.37 50.52 -4.37
C ARG A 195 -23.59 50.94 -5.17
N THR A 196 -24.47 51.74 -4.58
CA THR A 196 -25.28 52.67 -5.36
C THR A 196 -24.35 53.71 -5.96
N LEU A 197 -24.49 54.00 -7.26
CA LEU A 197 -23.78 55.08 -7.94
C LEU A 197 -24.11 56.44 -7.27
N SER A 198 -23.43 56.77 -6.17
CA SER A 198 -23.43 58.12 -5.63
C SER A 198 -22.56 58.98 -6.53
N ARG A 199 -23.22 59.63 -7.47
CA ARG A 199 -22.76 60.85 -8.12
C ARG A 199 -22.59 61.90 -7.01
N ASP A 200 -21.43 62.56 -6.99
CA ASP A 200 -20.98 63.57 -6.03
C ASP A 200 -20.44 63.13 -4.65
N LYS A 201 -19.10 63.10 -4.56
CA LYS A 201 -18.33 63.95 -3.63
C LYS A 201 -16.86 64.01 -4.06
N SER A 202 -16.53 65.07 -4.76
CA SER A 202 -15.19 65.48 -5.23
C SER A 202 -14.26 65.98 -4.11
N ILE A 203 -14.52 65.67 -2.84
CA ILE A 203 -13.90 66.38 -1.70
C ILE A 203 -12.83 65.58 -0.94
N ASP A 204 -12.67 64.26 -1.12
CA ASP A 204 -11.63 63.52 -0.35
C ASP A 204 -10.32 63.25 -1.13
N ARG A 205 -10.24 63.74 -2.37
CA ARG A 205 -9.05 63.58 -3.22
C ARG A 205 -7.91 64.55 -2.84
N ARG A 206 -8.19 65.60 -2.06
CA ARG A 206 -7.18 66.59 -1.61
C ARG A 206 -6.49 66.19 -0.31
N THR A 207 -7.17 65.50 0.61
CA THR A 207 -6.62 65.12 1.92
C THR A 207 -5.61 63.97 1.80
N ALA A 208 -5.92 62.95 1.00
CA ALA A 208 -4.99 61.85 0.70
C ALA A 208 -3.77 62.32 -0.13
N SER A 209 -3.95 63.32 -0.99
CA SER A 209 -2.86 63.89 -1.79
C SER A 209 -1.88 64.70 -0.95
N TRP A 210 -2.27 65.26 0.20
CA TRP A 210 -1.39 66.09 1.02
C TRP A 210 -0.54 65.27 2.00
N VAL A 211 -1.10 64.20 2.58
CA VAL A 211 -0.34 63.25 3.41
C VAL A 211 0.64 62.44 2.57
N ALA A 212 0.26 62.08 1.33
CA ALA A 212 1.19 61.45 0.39
C ALA A 212 2.33 62.39 -0.03
N PHE A 213 2.10 63.71 -0.06
CA PHE A 213 3.11 64.70 -0.45
C PHE A 213 4.13 65.02 0.66
N SER A 214 3.76 64.92 1.94
CA SER A 214 4.69 65.19 3.06
C SER A 214 5.67 64.03 3.30
N LEU A 215 5.28 62.79 2.97
CA LEU A 215 6.18 61.62 2.94
C LEU A 215 7.06 61.58 1.68
N TRP A 216 6.76 62.39 0.66
CA TRP A 216 7.41 62.34 -0.65
C TRP A 216 8.76 63.07 -0.71
N ARG A 217 9.13 63.88 0.29
CA ARG A 217 10.41 64.64 0.25
C ARG A 217 11.58 63.96 0.96
N LYS A 218 11.44 62.71 1.42
CA LYS A 218 12.52 62.03 2.16
C LYS A 218 12.68 60.55 1.83
N GLN A 219 12.62 60.17 0.56
CA GLN A 219 13.32 59.02 -0.04
C GLN A 219 12.86 58.85 -1.49
N ASN A 220 13.70 59.25 -2.45
CA ASN A 220 13.62 58.76 -3.81
C ASN A 220 14.81 57.81 -4.02
N GLU A 221 14.52 56.55 -4.33
CA GLU A 221 14.85 55.96 -5.64
C GLU A 221 14.09 54.63 -5.80
N ASP A 222 13.36 54.53 -6.91
CA ASP A 222 12.77 53.36 -7.59
C ASP A 222 11.98 52.31 -6.79
N ASN A 223 10.66 52.54 -6.66
CA ASN A 223 9.69 51.49 -6.31
C ASN A 223 8.61 51.32 -7.38
N THR A 224 8.89 50.43 -8.34
CA THR A 224 7.95 49.91 -9.37
C THR A 224 6.75 49.14 -8.77
N LEU A 225 6.81 48.78 -7.48
CA LEU A 225 5.74 48.09 -6.77
C LEU A 225 4.52 49.01 -6.51
N ILE A 226 4.77 50.29 -6.23
CA ILE A 226 3.74 51.24 -5.79
C ILE A 226 2.85 51.68 -6.97
N SER A 227 3.41 51.78 -8.18
CA SER A 227 2.65 52.04 -9.41
C SER A 227 1.81 50.85 -9.86
N LYS A 228 2.26 49.61 -9.61
CA LYS A 228 1.45 48.38 -9.77
C LYS A 228 0.32 48.31 -8.74
N LEU A 229 0.54 48.77 -7.51
CA LEU A 229 -0.44 48.79 -6.42
C LEU A 229 -1.61 49.77 -6.64
N LEU A 230 -1.35 50.96 -7.19
CA LEU A 230 -2.40 51.89 -7.65
C LEU A 230 -3.28 51.32 -8.78
N ARG A 231 -2.77 50.35 -9.54
CA ARG A 231 -3.53 49.61 -10.58
C ARG A 231 -4.50 48.60 -9.97
N MET A 232 -4.22 48.08 -8.78
CA MET A 232 -5.01 47.04 -8.09
C MET A 232 -6.31 47.60 -7.47
N HIS A 233 -6.28 48.81 -6.90
CA HIS A 233 -7.52 49.50 -6.50
C HIS A 233 -8.40 49.87 -7.70
N LYS A 234 -7.81 50.26 -8.83
CA LYS A 234 -8.54 50.42 -10.10
C LYS A 234 -9.12 49.10 -10.62
N PHE A 235 -8.42 47.99 -10.45
CA PHE A 235 -8.88 46.65 -10.85
C PHE A 235 -10.07 46.18 -9.99
N LYS A 236 -10.02 46.41 -8.67
CA LYS A 236 -11.16 46.19 -7.76
C LYS A 236 -12.39 47.01 -8.18
N ASP A 237 -12.19 48.31 -8.44
CA ASP A 237 -13.27 49.18 -8.90
C ASP A 237 -13.81 48.77 -10.27
N GLN A 238 -12.97 48.24 -11.17
CA GLN A 238 -13.37 47.73 -12.48
C GLN A 238 -14.13 46.40 -12.40
N ILE A 239 -13.69 45.42 -11.59
CA ILE A 239 -14.43 44.16 -11.42
C ILE A 239 -15.83 44.43 -10.85
N CYS A 240 -15.91 45.23 -9.79
CA CYS A 240 -17.18 45.52 -9.14
C CYS A 240 -18.13 46.37 -10.01
N SER A 241 -17.61 47.16 -10.96
CA SER A 241 -18.43 47.98 -11.88
C SER A 241 -18.77 47.32 -13.22
N SER A 242 -17.99 46.33 -13.67
CA SER A 242 -18.12 45.75 -15.02
C SER A 242 -18.82 44.40 -15.02
N TRP A 243 -18.44 43.50 -14.11
CA TRP A 243 -18.94 42.11 -14.09
C TRP A 243 -20.18 41.95 -13.21
N PHE A 244 -20.38 42.88 -12.28
CA PHE A 244 -21.42 42.79 -11.25
C PHE A 244 -22.16 44.11 -11.05
N ALA A 245 -22.37 44.83 -12.15
CA ALA A 245 -23.22 46.01 -12.16
C ALA A 245 -24.66 45.65 -11.73
N PRO A 246 -25.39 46.56 -11.07
CA PRO A 246 -26.80 46.35 -10.78
C PRO A 246 -27.61 46.10 -12.06
N VAL A 247 -28.49 45.10 -12.04
CA VAL A 247 -29.13 44.51 -13.23
C VAL A 247 -30.33 45.33 -13.76
N GLY A 248 -30.74 46.38 -13.03
CA GLY A 248 -31.80 47.29 -13.46
C GLY A 248 -32.58 47.85 -12.27
N SER A 249 -33.62 48.63 -12.59
CA SER A 249 -34.53 49.16 -11.59
C SER A 249 -35.61 48.11 -11.23
N ALA A 250 -36.08 48.12 -10.00
CA ALA A 250 -37.19 47.29 -9.50
C ALA A 250 -38.49 47.52 -10.29
N SER A 251 -38.61 48.66 -11.00
CA SER A 251 -39.67 48.95 -11.96
C SER A 251 -39.62 48.09 -13.22
N ASP A 252 -38.43 47.66 -13.62
CA ASP A 252 -38.20 46.99 -14.91
C ASP A 252 -38.53 45.48 -14.82
N TYR A 253 -38.56 44.93 -13.58
CA TYR A 253 -38.80 43.52 -13.31
C TYR A 253 -39.75 43.31 -12.10
N PRO A 254 -41.05 43.65 -12.22
CA PRO A 254 -42.00 43.70 -11.09
C PRO A 254 -42.33 42.36 -10.43
N LEU A 255 -42.07 41.24 -11.13
CA LEU A 255 -42.21 39.88 -10.58
C LEU A 255 -40.98 39.46 -9.76
N LEU A 256 -39.78 39.86 -10.19
CA LEU A 256 -38.51 39.51 -9.56
C LEU A 256 -38.16 40.44 -8.39
N SER A 257 -38.58 41.71 -8.46
CA SER A 257 -38.35 42.69 -7.40
C SER A 257 -39.03 42.33 -6.07
N LYS A 258 -40.14 41.58 -6.10
CA LYS A 258 -40.82 41.05 -4.89
C LYS A 258 -40.02 40.01 -4.12
N TRP A 259 -39.02 39.39 -4.76
CA TRP A 259 -38.15 38.36 -4.18
C TRP A 259 -36.72 38.86 -3.94
N ALA A 260 -36.42 40.11 -4.29
CA ALA A 260 -35.08 40.67 -4.18
C ALA A 260 -34.74 41.03 -2.72
N ILE A 261 -33.55 40.64 -2.27
CA ILE A 261 -32.98 41.10 -1.01
C ILE A 261 -32.58 42.56 -1.22
N TYR A 262 -33.42 43.50 -0.79
CA TYR A 262 -33.06 44.91 -0.78
C TYR A 262 -31.91 45.14 0.21
N GLY A 263 -30.91 45.90 -0.23
CA GLY A 263 -29.74 46.20 0.58
C GLY A 263 -30.09 46.88 1.90
N GLU A 264 -29.44 46.49 3.00
CA GLU A 264 -29.54 47.19 4.28
C GLU A 264 -29.09 48.65 4.15
N LEU A 265 -30.06 49.54 3.95
CA LEU A 265 -30.01 50.97 4.22
C LEU A 265 -31.43 51.43 4.58
N ALA A 266 -32.05 50.73 5.55
CA ALA A 266 -33.31 51.12 6.18
C ALA A 266 -33.10 51.88 7.50
N SER A 267 -31.92 52.46 7.73
CA SER A 267 -31.65 53.30 8.91
C SER A 267 -30.71 54.45 8.57
N ASN A 268 -31.20 55.39 7.76
CA ASN A 268 -31.00 56.84 7.91
C ASN A 268 -31.47 57.57 6.63
N GLY A 269 -32.77 57.88 6.58
CA GLY A 269 -33.30 59.09 5.96
C GLY A 269 -32.92 59.45 4.52
N SER A 270 -32.77 58.50 3.60
CA SER A 270 -32.66 58.80 2.15
C SER A 270 -33.42 57.78 1.31
N GLU A 271 -34.01 58.27 0.21
CA GLU A 271 -34.99 57.62 -0.66
C GLU A 271 -34.70 56.16 -1.02
N HIS A 272 -35.75 55.35 -1.11
CA HIS A 272 -35.70 53.94 -1.54
C HIS A 272 -34.88 53.78 -2.82
N SER A 273 -33.73 53.11 -2.74
CA SER A 273 -33.00 52.71 -3.94
C SER A 273 -33.80 51.63 -4.66
N ASN A 274 -34.40 51.99 -5.79
CA ASN A 274 -35.12 51.06 -6.67
C ASN A 274 -34.16 50.08 -7.38
N ILE A 275 -33.00 49.73 -6.83
CA ILE A 275 -31.96 49.00 -7.56
C ILE A 275 -31.81 47.59 -6.96
N ILE A 276 -31.93 46.56 -7.82
CA ILE A 276 -31.75 45.16 -7.40
C ILE A 276 -30.28 44.92 -7.02
N SER A 277 -30.05 44.34 -5.84
CA SER A 277 -28.68 44.07 -5.35
C SER A 277 -27.93 43.13 -6.30
N PRO A 278 -26.66 43.40 -6.63
CA PRO A 278 -25.80 42.48 -7.40
C PRO A 278 -25.69 41.07 -6.80
N VAL A 279 -25.88 40.95 -5.48
CA VAL A 279 -25.88 39.66 -4.77
C VAL A 279 -27.01 38.75 -5.24
N TYR A 280 -28.18 39.31 -5.56
CA TYR A 280 -29.32 38.55 -6.07
C TYR A 280 -29.03 37.94 -7.44
N SER A 281 -28.43 38.72 -8.34
CA SER A 281 -28.08 38.28 -9.69
C SER A 281 -27.03 37.17 -9.68
N LEU A 282 -26.05 37.28 -8.79
CA LEU A 282 -25.05 36.25 -8.56
C LEU A 282 -25.68 34.96 -8.01
N TRP A 283 -26.55 35.08 -7.00
CA TRP A 283 -27.30 33.97 -6.45
C TRP A 283 -28.16 33.26 -7.50
N ALA A 284 -28.94 34.01 -8.28
CA ALA A 284 -29.80 33.47 -9.35
C ALA A 284 -29.00 32.74 -10.44
N THR A 285 -27.82 33.27 -10.80
CA THR A 285 -26.93 32.65 -11.80
C THR A 285 -26.43 31.29 -11.31
N PHE A 286 -25.99 31.19 -10.05
CA PHE A 286 -25.50 29.94 -9.49
C PHE A 286 -26.61 28.89 -9.32
N ILE A 287 -27.81 29.32 -8.91
CA ILE A 287 -28.98 28.44 -8.83
C ILE A 287 -29.38 27.93 -10.23
N GLY A 288 -29.39 28.81 -11.24
CA GLY A 288 -29.70 28.45 -12.62
C GLY A 288 -28.69 27.47 -13.22
N LEU A 289 -27.39 27.67 -12.98
CA LEU A 289 -26.34 26.75 -13.40
C LEU A 289 -26.46 25.37 -12.73
N TYR A 290 -26.79 25.34 -11.44
CA TYR A 290 -27.06 24.10 -10.73
C TYR A 290 -28.23 23.34 -11.37
N MET A 291 -29.36 24.00 -11.62
CA MET A 291 -30.54 23.39 -12.23
C MET A 291 -30.25 22.89 -13.64
N ALA A 292 -29.59 23.70 -14.48
CA ALA A 292 -29.23 23.32 -15.85
C ALA A 292 -28.34 22.07 -15.87
N ASN A 293 -27.30 22.03 -15.03
CA ASN A 293 -26.43 20.87 -14.91
C ASN A 293 -27.18 19.63 -14.41
N TYR A 294 -28.05 19.79 -13.40
CA TYR A 294 -28.85 18.70 -12.86
C TYR A 294 -29.78 18.10 -13.93
N VAL A 295 -30.43 18.96 -14.74
CA VAL A 295 -31.29 18.53 -15.84
C VAL A 295 -30.47 17.81 -16.91
N VAL A 296 -29.35 18.39 -17.36
CA VAL A 296 -28.48 17.82 -18.43
C VAL A 296 -27.91 16.45 -18.03
N GLU A 297 -27.42 16.32 -16.79
CA GLU A 297 -26.89 15.07 -16.25
C GLU A 297 -27.92 13.93 -16.29
N ARG A 298 -29.18 14.25 -16.00
CA ARG A 298 -30.28 13.28 -15.88
C ARG A 298 -31.06 13.06 -17.19
N SER A 299 -30.85 13.91 -18.20
CA SER A 299 -31.62 13.89 -19.46
C SER A 299 -30.81 13.51 -20.71
N THR A 300 -29.51 13.78 -20.82
CA THR A 300 -28.86 13.85 -22.16
C THR A 300 -27.61 13.00 -22.46
N GLY A 301 -27.19 12.00 -21.68
CA GLY A 301 -25.97 11.26 -22.08
C GLY A 301 -25.72 9.86 -21.54
N TRP A 302 -26.39 9.43 -20.48
CA TRP A 302 -26.13 8.12 -19.87
C TRP A 302 -27.01 6.99 -20.42
N ALA A 303 -28.17 7.32 -21.00
CA ALA A 303 -29.22 6.35 -21.36
C ALA A 303 -28.97 5.56 -22.67
N LEU A 304 -27.99 5.94 -23.51
CA LEU A 304 -27.82 5.36 -24.84
C LEU A 304 -26.65 4.36 -24.98
N THR A 305 -25.86 4.07 -23.93
CA THR A 305 -24.61 3.30 -24.12
C THR A 305 -24.34 2.12 -23.18
N HIS A 306 -25.16 1.79 -22.16
CA HIS A 306 -24.83 0.69 -21.25
C HIS A 306 -26.08 -0.09 -20.73
N PRO A 307 -26.22 -1.39 -21.03
CA PRO A 307 -27.31 -2.23 -20.50
C PRO A 307 -26.96 -3.08 -19.26
N LEU A 308 -25.76 -2.97 -18.66
CA LEU A 308 -25.41 -3.75 -17.46
C LEU A 308 -24.90 -2.85 -16.34
N THR A 309 -25.40 -3.09 -15.13
CA THR A 309 -24.99 -2.35 -13.94
C THR A 309 -23.58 -2.79 -13.50
N ILE A 310 -22.79 -1.87 -12.93
CA ILE A 310 -21.43 -2.16 -12.41
C ILE A 310 -21.45 -3.35 -11.44
N SER A 311 -22.53 -3.49 -10.67
CA SER A 311 -22.78 -4.60 -9.76
C SER A 311 -22.83 -5.96 -10.47
N GLU A 312 -23.50 -6.05 -11.62
CA GLU A 312 -23.62 -7.31 -12.36
C GLU A 312 -22.30 -7.71 -13.02
N TYR A 313 -21.52 -6.74 -13.50
CA TYR A 313 -20.17 -6.99 -14.05
C TYR A 313 -19.19 -7.47 -12.96
N GLU A 314 -19.23 -6.90 -11.76
CA GLU A 314 -18.41 -7.37 -10.64
C GLU A 314 -18.79 -8.79 -10.18
N THR A 315 -20.09 -9.11 -10.13
CA THR A 315 -20.57 -10.46 -9.82
C THR A 315 -20.13 -11.47 -10.87
N LEU A 316 -20.19 -11.12 -12.16
CA LEU A 316 -19.75 -11.99 -13.24
C LEU A 316 -18.22 -12.21 -13.23
N LYS A 317 -17.45 -11.18 -12.87
CA LYS A 317 -16.00 -11.30 -12.71
C LYS A 317 -15.61 -12.19 -11.52
N LYS A 318 -16.35 -12.12 -10.40
CA LYS A 318 -16.19 -13.02 -9.24
C LYS A 318 -16.45 -14.49 -9.56
N LEU A 319 -17.29 -14.78 -10.55
CA LEU A 319 -17.55 -16.14 -11.00
C LEU A 319 -16.42 -16.75 -11.85
N LEU A 320 -15.56 -15.91 -12.45
CA LEU A 320 -14.58 -16.34 -13.45
C LEU A 320 -13.13 -16.45 -12.93
N LYS A 321 -12.84 -15.99 -11.71
CA LYS A 321 -11.51 -16.08 -11.10
C LYS A 321 -11.60 -16.35 -9.58
N PRO A 322 -10.61 -17.02 -8.99
CA PRO A 322 -10.52 -17.14 -7.53
C PRO A 322 -10.42 -15.77 -6.85
N ASP A 323 -10.98 -15.67 -5.65
CA ASP A 323 -11.08 -14.43 -4.87
C ASP A 323 -10.05 -14.36 -3.71
N PHE A 324 -8.94 -15.10 -3.83
CA PHE A 324 -7.79 -15.03 -2.91
C PHE A 324 -6.75 -14.02 -3.40
N GLU A 325 -5.95 -13.48 -2.48
CA GLU A 325 -4.99 -12.40 -2.78
C GLU A 325 -3.66 -12.89 -3.36
N ASP A 326 -3.03 -12.04 -4.17
CA ASP A 326 -1.65 -12.24 -4.65
C ASP A 326 -0.61 -12.05 -3.52
N MET A 327 0.62 -12.47 -3.79
CA MET A 327 1.71 -12.47 -2.81
C MET A 327 2.06 -11.08 -2.27
N VAL A 328 2.36 -10.99 -0.96
CA VAL A 328 2.53 -9.71 -0.27
C VAL A 328 3.67 -8.90 -0.91
N PRO A 329 3.43 -7.61 -1.24
CA PRO A 329 4.46 -6.73 -1.80
C PRO A 329 5.32 -6.09 -0.71
N TRP A 330 6.21 -6.87 -0.08
CA TRP A 330 7.05 -6.48 1.08
C TRP A 330 7.87 -5.19 0.90
N TYR A 331 8.24 -4.82 -0.33
CA TYR A 331 9.00 -3.60 -0.66
C TYR A 331 8.15 -2.48 -1.30
N SER A 332 6.82 -2.60 -1.28
CA SER A 332 5.94 -1.54 -1.77
C SER A 332 5.77 -0.44 -0.72
N GLY A 333 6.28 0.76 -0.99
CA GLY A 333 6.20 1.93 -0.10
C GLY A 333 4.78 2.43 0.18
N THR A 334 3.76 1.78 -0.38
CA THR A 334 2.32 2.04 -0.14
C THR A 334 1.67 1.04 0.83
N SER A 335 2.43 0.08 1.37
CA SER A 335 1.95 -0.82 2.42
C SER A 335 1.80 -0.06 3.73
N THR A 336 0.70 0.71 3.81
CA THR A 336 0.07 1.11 5.07
C THR A 336 0.02 -0.06 6.05
N ASP A 337 -0.12 -1.29 5.54
CA ASP A 337 -0.02 -2.53 6.31
C ASP A 337 1.38 -2.81 6.88
N LEU A 338 2.50 -2.56 6.19
CA LEU A 338 3.84 -2.78 6.75
C LEU A 338 4.18 -1.71 7.80
N PHE A 339 3.86 -0.44 7.53
CA PHE A 339 4.01 0.62 8.52
C PHE A 339 3.10 0.38 9.73
N LYS A 340 1.87 -0.09 9.50
CA LYS A 340 0.97 -0.51 10.56
C LYS A 340 1.51 -1.70 11.32
N THR A 341 2.06 -2.73 10.65
CA THR A 341 2.67 -3.89 11.32
C THR A 341 3.89 -3.48 12.14
N VAL A 342 4.78 -2.64 11.62
CA VAL A 342 5.93 -2.12 12.38
C VAL A 342 5.46 -1.28 13.57
N PHE A 343 4.40 -0.48 13.39
CA PHE A 343 3.81 0.31 14.47
C PHE A 343 3.10 -0.54 15.51
N ASP A 344 2.29 -1.50 15.10
CA ASP A 344 1.57 -2.46 15.94
C ASP A 344 2.56 -3.38 16.66
N LEU A 345 3.65 -3.79 16.01
CA LEU A 345 4.75 -4.53 16.61
C LEU A 345 5.51 -3.65 17.61
N MET A 346 5.84 -2.42 17.26
CA MET A 346 6.50 -1.49 18.19
C MET A 346 5.61 -1.28 19.42
N ILE A 347 4.32 -1.04 19.24
CA ILE A 347 3.34 -0.91 20.33
C ILE A 347 3.24 -2.21 21.12
N SER A 348 3.05 -3.34 20.46
CA SER A 348 2.91 -4.66 21.09
C SER A 348 4.17 -4.98 21.91
N VAL A 349 5.35 -4.89 21.30
CA VAL A 349 6.65 -5.20 21.90
C VAL A 349 7.06 -4.22 22.99
N THR A 350 6.92 -2.91 22.77
CA THR A 350 7.40 -1.92 23.75
C THR A 350 6.39 -1.58 24.85
N LEU A 351 5.08 -1.70 24.59
CA LEU A 351 4.04 -1.33 25.57
C LEU A 351 3.31 -2.53 26.18
N PHE A 352 3.21 -3.67 25.49
CA PHE A 352 2.23 -4.71 25.84
C PHE A 352 2.77 -6.15 26.01
N VAL A 353 4.00 -6.48 25.58
CA VAL A 353 4.56 -7.85 25.62
C VAL A 353 4.63 -8.46 27.03
N GLY A 354 4.52 -7.67 28.09
CA GLY A 354 4.39 -8.16 29.46
C GLY A 354 3.00 -8.12 30.10
N ARG A 355 1.97 -7.55 29.44
CA ARG A 355 0.68 -7.22 30.09
C ARG A 355 -0.55 -7.90 29.48
N PHE A 356 -0.49 -8.40 28.24
CA PHE A 356 -1.65 -8.98 27.55
C PHE A 356 -1.34 -10.28 26.79
N ASP A 357 -0.58 -11.20 27.39
CA ASP A 357 -0.49 -12.57 26.88
C ASP A 357 -1.85 -13.26 27.05
N MET A 358 -2.51 -13.58 25.93
CA MET A 358 -3.83 -14.21 25.92
C MET A 358 -3.82 -15.59 26.60
N ARG A 359 -2.70 -16.33 26.55
CA ARG A 359 -2.55 -17.63 27.22
C ARG A 359 -2.57 -17.44 28.73
N MET A 360 -1.81 -16.46 29.25
CA MET A 360 -1.81 -16.12 30.67
C MET A 360 -3.19 -15.61 31.14
N MET A 361 -3.87 -14.80 30.33
CA MET A 361 -5.24 -14.36 30.63
C MET A 361 -6.22 -15.53 30.68
N GLN A 362 -6.16 -16.45 29.71
CA GLN A 362 -6.98 -17.66 29.70
C GLN A 362 -6.71 -18.56 30.91
N ALA A 363 -5.45 -18.76 31.28
CA ALA A 363 -5.06 -19.51 32.47
C ALA A 363 -5.58 -18.82 33.75
N ALA A 364 -5.51 -17.50 33.84
CA ALA A 364 -5.98 -16.72 34.99
C ALA A 364 -7.51 -16.68 35.12
N MET A 365 -8.25 -16.65 33.99
CA MET A 365 -9.72 -16.69 33.97
C MET A 365 -10.27 -18.08 34.33
N ASN A 366 -9.50 -19.14 34.09
CA ASN A 366 -9.88 -20.52 34.37
C ASN A 366 -9.71 -20.97 35.84
N LYS A 367 -9.59 -20.03 36.79
CA LYS A 367 -9.28 -20.25 38.22
C LYS A 367 -10.24 -21.13 39.06
N THR A 368 -11.19 -21.85 38.45
CA THR A 368 -11.82 -23.01 39.12
C THR A 368 -11.00 -24.27 38.81
N PRO A 369 -10.33 -24.87 39.82
CA PRO A 369 -9.58 -26.10 39.65
C PRO A 369 -10.57 -27.25 39.62
N ASP A 370 -11.04 -27.56 38.41
CA ASP A 370 -11.67 -28.85 38.16
C ASP A 370 -10.61 -29.69 37.42
N GLU A 371 -10.13 -30.75 38.08
CA GLU A 371 -9.10 -31.68 37.56
C GLU A 371 -9.52 -32.37 36.24
N SER A 372 -10.78 -32.19 35.82
CA SER A 372 -11.36 -32.65 34.56
C SER A 372 -10.88 -31.88 33.31
N LYS A 373 -10.21 -30.74 33.44
CA LYS A 373 -9.80 -29.87 32.31
C LYS A 373 -8.56 -30.33 31.52
N SER A 374 -7.83 -31.37 31.94
CA SER A 374 -6.74 -31.95 31.12
C SER A 374 -7.23 -32.57 29.81
N SER A 375 -8.53 -32.90 29.75
CA SER A 375 -9.23 -33.43 28.56
C SER A 375 -9.32 -32.46 27.38
N ASP A 376 -9.21 -31.14 27.59
CA ASP A 376 -9.37 -30.15 26.52
C ASP A 376 -8.14 -30.00 25.58
N LEU A 377 -6.98 -30.47 26.02
CA LEU A 377 -5.69 -30.34 25.34
C LEU A 377 -5.16 -31.66 24.78
N LEU A 378 -5.62 -32.79 25.32
CA LEU A 378 -5.24 -34.14 24.91
C LEU A 378 -6.33 -34.74 24.02
N TYR A 379 -5.95 -35.20 22.84
CA TYR A 379 -6.82 -35.80 21.85
C TYR A 379 -6.33 -37.21 21.54
N ASP A 380 -7.06 -38.24 21.98
CA ASP A 380 -6.74 -39.67 21.83
C ASP A 380 -7.77 -40.42 20.99
N HIS A 381 -8.62 -39.71 20.27
CA HIS A 381 -9.65 -40.29 19.42
C HIS A 381 -9.09 -41.00 18.17
N LEU A 382 -7.85 -40.69 17.78
CA LEU A 382 -7.13 -41.37 16.69
C LEU A 382 -6.36 -42.60 17.17
N ASP A 383 -6.24 -42.79 18.49
CA ASP A 383 -5.65 -43.99 19.09
C ASP A 383 -6.53 -45.21 18.80
N GLY A 384 -5.89 -46.35 18.51
CA GLY A 384 -6.57 -47.61 18.18
C GLY A 384 -6.83 -47.89 16.70
N LYS A 385 -6.44 -47.00 15.76
CA LYS A 385 -6.34 -47.37 14.34
C LYS A 385 -5.10 -48.24 14.10
N ASP A 386 -5.13 -49.12 13.10
CA ASP A 386 -3.96 -49.93 12.73
C ASP A 386 -2.90 -49.12 11.95
N GLU A 387 -3.36 -48.21 11.11
CA GLU A 387 -2.55 -47.35 10.24
C GLU A 387 -3.16 -45.95 10.16
N LEU A 388 -2.35 -44.95 9.84
CA LEU A 388 -2.80 -43.55 9.73
C LEU A 388 -1.95 -42.79 8.72
N TRP A 389 -2.64 -42.10 7.79
CA TRP A 389 -2.01 -41.12 6.90
C TRP A 389 -2.26 -39.70 7.41
N PHE A 390 -1.23 -38.87 7.45
CA PHE A 390 -1.37 -37.47 7.85
C PHE A 390 -0.38 -36.56 7.13
N ASP A 391 -0.67 -35.27 7.07
CA ASP A 391 0.08 -34.27 6.31
C ASP A 391 0.57 -33.14 7.21
N PHE A 392 1.71 -32.53 6.86
CA PHE A 392 2.29 -31.34 7.50
C PHE A 392 2.58 -30.24 6.47
N ILE A 393 2.23 -29.01 6.82
CA ILE A 393 2.48 -27.79 6.06
C ILE A 393 2.73 -26.63 7.02
N ALA A 394 3.52 -25.62 6.65
CA ALA A 394 3.66 -24.38 7.41
C ALA A 394 3.82 -23.17 6.46
N ASP A 395 3.68 -21.96 7.00
CA ASP A 395 3.93 -20.69 6.32
C ASP A 395 3.03 -20.51 5.08
N THR A 396 1.75 -20.37 5.35
CA THR A 396 0.68 -20.22 4.35
C THR A 396 0.22 -18.76 4.26
N GLY A 397 -0.62 -18.43 3.28
CA GLY A 397 -1.30 -17.14 3.27
C GLY A 397 -0.43 -15.91 3.00
N ASP A 398 0.77 -16.07 2.45
CA ASP A 398 1.49 -14.96 1.79
C ASP A 398 0.95 -14.77 0.37
N GLY A 399 0.99 -15.83 -0.46
CA GLY A 399 0.46 -15.82 -1.82
C GLY A 399 -0.65 -16.83 -2.01
N GLY A 400 -1.86 -16.37 -2.39
CA GLY A 400 -3.03 -17.22 -2.57
C GLY A 400 -2.84 -18.29 -3.64
N ASN A 401 -2.13 -18.00 -4.73
CA ASN A 401 -1.77 -19.01 -5.74
C ASN A 401 -0.92 -20.16 -5.15
N SER A 402 0.07 -19.83 -4.32
CA SER A 402 0.97 -20.79 -3.68
C SER A 402 0.22 -21.64 -2.66
N THR A 403 -0.55 -20.99 -1.79
CA THR A 403 -1.37 -21.68 -0.77
C THR A 403 -2.42 -22.56 -1.40
N TYR A 404 -3.11 -22.08 -2.44
CA TYR A 404 -4.11 -22.89 -3.15
C TYR A 404 -3.50 -24.09 -3.87
N ALA A 405 -2.30 -23.95 -4.46
CA ALA A 405 -1.65 -25.06 -5.13
C ALA A 405 -1.36 -26.23 -4.18
N ILE A 406 -0.89 -25.96 -2.96
CA ILE A 406 -0.67 -27.01 -1.95
C ILE A 406 -1.99 -27.49 -1.34
N ALA A 407 -2.93 -26.59 -1.01
CA ALA A 407 -4.24 -26.99 -0.51
C ALA A 407 -4.98 -27.91 -1.50
N ARG A 408 -4.91 -27.66 -2.80
CA ARG A 408 -5.47 -28.53 -3.86
C ARG A 408 -4.87 -29.92 -3.81
N LEU A 409 -3.55 -30.05 -3.61
CA LEU A 409 -2.88 -31.36 -3.48
C LEU A 409 -3.32 -32.10 -2.22
N LEU A 410 -3.39 -31.40 -1.08
CA LEU A 410 -3.86 -31.96 0.19
C LEU A 410 -5.32 -32.45 0.12
N ALA A 411 -6.15 -31.78 -0.68
CA ALA A 411 -7.58 -32.12 -0.81
C ALA A 411 -7.85 -33.37 -1.66
N GLN A 412 -6.94 -33.75 -2.57
CA GLN A 412 -7.18 -34.84 -3.53
C GLN A 412 -7.39 -36.18 -2.81
N PRO A 413 -8.37 -37.02 -3.23
CA PRO A 413 -8.59 -38.34 -2.63
C PRO A 413 -7.36 -39.25 -2.73
N SER A 414 -6.63 -39.14 -3.84
CA SER A 414 -5.36 -39.81 -4.07
C SER A 414 -4.46 -38.96 -4.97
N LEU A 415 -3.17 -38.96 -4.71
CA LEU A 415 -2.15 -38.34 -5.57
C LEU A 415 -1.37 -39.43 -6.30
N VAL A 416 -1.27 -39.30 -7.63
CA VAL A 416 -0.45 -40.20 -8.44
C VAL A 416 0.84 -39.48 -8.79
N VAL A 417 1.95 -39.97 -8.23
CA VAL A 417 3.28 -39.39 -8.45
C VAL A 417 4.08 -40.31 -9.37
N LYS A 418 4.71 -39.73 -10.38
CA LYS A 418 5.66 -40.45 -11.24
C LYS A 418 7.02 -40.47 -10.55
N SER A 419 7.57 -41.67 -10.33
CA SER A 419 8.92 -41.85 -9.79
C SER A 419 9.65 -42.84 -10.70
N ASP A 420 10.66 -42.34 -11.43
CA ASP A 420 11.64 -42.93 -12.36
C ASP A 420 11.29 -44.19 -13.19
N ASP A 421 10.50 -45.16 -12.70
CA ASP A 421 9.91 -46.28 -13.45
C ASP A 421 8.55 -46.81 -12.90
N SER A 422 7.99 -46.21 -11.85
CA SER A 422 6.76 -46.64 -11.18
C SER A 422 5.78 -45.48 -10.89
N ARG A 423 4.50 -45.81 -10.76
CA ARG A 423 3.46 -44.87 -10.31
C ARG A 423 3.17 -45.12 -8.84
N LEU A 424 3.60 -44.19 -7.99
CA LEU A 424 3.27 -44.21 -6.57
C LEU A 424 1.91 -43.54 -6.36
N ILE A 425 1.02 -44.21 -5.62
CA ILE A 425 -0.31 -43.69 -5.30
C ILE A 425 -0.34 -43.39 -3.80
N PHE A 426 -0.54 -42.13 -3.46
CA PHE A 426 -0.65 -41.69 -2.07
C PHE A 426 -2.11 -41.37 -1.75
N PRO A 427 -2.75 -42.04 -0.78
CA PRO A 427 -4.08 -41.65 -0.33
C PRO A 427 -4.02 -40.30 0.38
N ARG A 428 -5.16 -39.60 0.45
CA ARG A 428 -5.29 -38.37 1.23
C ARG A 428 -4.98 -38.60 2.71
N GLY A 429 -4.32 -37.64 3.36
CA GLY A 429 -4.18 -37.64 4.81
C GLY A 429 -5.54 -37.48 5.54
N GLU A 430 -5.72 -38.23 6.61
CA GLU A 430 -6.87 -38.11 7.52
C GLU A 430 -6.68 -36.99 8.55
N LEU A 431 -5.43 -36.58 8.79
CA LEU A 431 -5.05 -35.52 9.70
C LEU A 431 -4.13 -34.53 8.97
N LEU A 432 -4.41 -33.24 9.10
CA LEU A 432 -3.57 -32.15 8.61
C LEU A 432 -3.01 -31.35 9.78
N LEU A 433 -1.70 -31.22 9.85
CA LEU A 433 -0.98 -30.44 10.86
C LEU A 433 -0.41 -29.18 10.22
N ILE A 434 -0.77 -28.00 10.74
CA ILE A 434 -0.24 -26.71 10.23
C ILE A 434 0.72 -26.08 11.25
N GLY A 435 1.96 -25.84 10.83
CA GLY A 435 3.09 -25.41 11.67
C GLY A 435 3.22 -23.90 11.89
N GLY A 436 2.13 -23.14 11.86
CA GLY A 436 2.15 -21.68 12.08
C GLY A 436 2.26 -20.84 10.81
N ASP A 437 2.12 -19.53 11.01
CA ASP A 437 2.02 -18.48 10.01
C ASP A 437 0.92 -18.75 8.99
N LEU A 438 -0.31 -18.48 9.44
CA LEU A 438 -1.50 -18.79 8.66
C LEU A 438 -1.77 -17.72 7.58
N ALA A 439 -1.55 -16.43 7.90
CA ALA A 439 -1.82 -15.34 6.96
C ALA A 439 -0.90 -14.12 7.16
N TYR A 440 -0.30 -13.66 6.06
CA TYR A 440 0.59 -12.50 6.03
C TYR A 440 -0.14 -11.21 5.57
N PRO A 441 0.42 -10.02 5.84
CA PRO A 441 1.60 -9.76 6.67
C PRO A 441 1.28 -9.69 8.17
N ASN A 442 0.00 -9.63 8.53
CA ASN A 442 -0.44 -9.50 9.91
C ASN A 442 -1.81 -10.17 10.08
N PRO A 443 -2.17 -10.55 11.32
CA PRO A 443 -3.42 -11.24 11.59
C PRO A 443 -4.56 -10.23 11.61
N CYS A 444 -5.59 -10.47 10.79
CA CYS A 444 -6.88 -9.80 10.84
C CYS A 444 -7.93 -10.60 10.07
N SER A 445 -9.22 -10.24 10.22
CA SER A 445 -10.33 -10.91 9.50
C SER A 445 -10.07 -10.99 7.99
N PHE A 446 -9.60 -9.89 7.38
CA PHE A 446 -9.36 -9.85 5.94
C PHE A 446 -8.23 -10.78 5.49
N THR A 447 -7.08 -10.79 6.18
CA THR A 447 -5.95 -11.64 5.79
C THR A 447 -6.28 -13.11 6.01
N TYR A 448 -6.88 -13.49 7.15
CA TYR A 448 -7.31 -14.86 7.40
C TYR A 448 -8.36 -15.33 6.39
N GLU A 449 -9.41 -14.54 6.11
CA GLU A 449 -10.45 -14.92 5.15
C GLU A 449 -9.89 -15.07 3.73
N ARG A 450 -9.14 -14.08 3.25
CA ARG A 450 -8.75 -13.99 1.83
C ARG A 450 -7.48 -14.77 1.50
N ARG A 451 -6.54 -14.87 2.43
CA ARG A 451 -5.22 -15.46 2.19
C ARG A 451 -5.10 -16.88 2.74
N PHE A 452 -5.82 -17.21 3.82
CA PHE A 452 -5.77 -18.55 4.42
C PHE A 452 -7.03 -19.37 4.14
N PHE A 453 -8.20 -18.95 4.62
CA PHE A 453 -9.44 -19.73 4.52
C PHE A 453 -9.89 -19.94 3.07
N CYS A 454 -9.96 -18.88 2.26
CA CYS A 454 -10.47 -18.94 0.88
C CYS A 454 -9.72 -19.98 0.01
N PRO A 455 -8.37 -20.05 -0.01
CA PRO A 455 -7.65 -21.15 -0.67
C PRO A 455 -8.06 -22.56 -0.20
N PHE A 456 -8.14 -22.79 1.11
CA PHE A 456 -8.52 -24.11 1.64
C PHE A 456 -9.98 -24.45 1.34
N GLU A 457 -10.91 -23.50 1.47
CA GLU A 457 -12.33 -23.65 1.13
C GLU A 457 -12.53 -23.97 -0.37
N TYR A 458 -11.71 -23.41 -1.25
CA TYR A 458 -11.75 -23.75 -2.67
C TYR A 458 -11.14 -25.11 -2.97
N ALA A 459 -10.16 -25.55 -2.20
CA ALA A 459 -9.51 -26.84 -2.39
C ALA A 459 -10.42 -27.99 -1.90
N LEU A 460 -11.08 -27.78 -0.76
CA LEU A 460 -12.02 -28.72 -0.16
C LEU A 460 -13.15 -27.92 0.48
N GLN A 461 -14.35 -27.99 -0.09
CA GLN A 461 -15.45 -27.12 0.33
C GLN A 461 -15.93 -27.43 1.75
N PRO A 462 -16.37 -26.41 2.53
CA PRO A 462 -16.99 -26.66 3.82
C PRO A 462 -18.35 -27.36 3.68
N PRO A 463 -18.88 -27.92 4.78
CA PRO A 463 -20.22 -28.51 4.79
C PRO A 463 -21.30 -27.52 4.36
N ALA A 464 -22.40 -28.02 3.79
CA ALA A 464 -23.45 -27.17 3.22
C ALA A 464 -24.13 -26.20 4.21
N TRP A 465 -24.10 -26.53 5.50
CA TRP A 465 -24.65 -25.70 6.58
C TRP A 465 -23.63 -24.73 7.20
N TYR A 466 -22.37 -24.75 6.77
CA TYR A 466 -21.36 -23.82 7.27
C TYR A 466 -21.70 -22.39 6.84
N THR A 467 -21.67 -21.46 7.79
CA THR A 467 -21.76 -20.02 7.52
C THR A 467 -20.44 -19.33 7.90
N PRO A 468 -19.92 -18.38 7.10
CA PRO A 468 -18.65 -17.70 7.40
C PRO A 468 -18.58 -17.02 8.77
N ASP A 469 -19.71 -16.52 9.27
CA ASP A 469 -19.84 -15.85 10.58
C ASP A 469 -20.11 -16.82 11.74
N HIS A 470 -20.14 -18.14 11.48
CA HIS A 470 -20.42 -19.16 12.50
C HIS A 470 -19.34 -19.18 13.59
N ILE A 471 -19.79 -19.32 14.83
CA ILE A 471 -18.96 -19.47 16.03
C ILE A 471 -19.49 -20.68 16.78
N ALA A 472 -18.61 -21.66 17.03
CA ALA A 472 -18.93 -22.85 17.80
C ALA A 472 -19.25 -22.45 19.25
N LEU A 473 -20.44 -22.82 19.73
CA LEU A 473 -20.85 -22.62 21.13
C LEU A 473 -20.10 -23.57 22.06
N GLU A 474 -20.00 -24.83 21.64
CA GLU A 474 -19.26 -25.89 22.30
C GLU A 474 -18.44 -26.63 21.26
N LYS A 475 -17.19 -26.93 21.58
CA LYS A 475 -16.23 -27.57 20.68
C LYS A 475 -15.83 -28.92 21.25
N PRO A 476 -15.61 -29.98 20.44
CA PRO A 476 -15.87 -30.06 18.99
C PRO A 476 -17.36 -30.03 18.64
N GLU A 477 -17.74 -29.23 17.63
CA GLU A 477 -19.11 -29.21 17.10
C GLU A 477 -19.26 -30.32 16.05
N LEU A 478 -19.62 -31.52 16.50
CA LEU A 478 -19.64 -32.70 15.64
C LEU A 478 -20.73 -32.62 14.55
N PRO A 479 -20.47 -33.18 13.35
CA PRO A 479 -21.49 -33.27 12.29
C PRO A 479 -22.73 -34.07 12.73
N LEU A 480 -23.85 -33.81 12.06
CA LEU A 480 -25.10 -34.58 12.25
C LEU A 480 -24.85 -36.09 12.08
N GLY A 481 -25.30 -36.88 13.05
CA GLY A 481 -25.14 -38.34 13.06
C GLY A 481 -23.83 -38.85 13.68
N VAL A 482 -22.95 -37.96 14.15
CA VAL A 482 -21.71 -38.32 14.86
C VAL A 482 -21.86 -37.96 16.33
N SER A 483 -21.85 -38.96 17.22
CA SER A 483 -21.98 -38.72 18.67
C SER A 483 -20.64 -38.47 19.36
N GLU A 484 -19.55 -39.06 18.83
CA GLU A 484 -18.21 -38.95 19.39
C GLU A 484 -17.18 -38.63 18.31
N LEU A 485 -16.13 -37.88 18.67
CA LEU A 485 -15.07 -37.50 17.73
C LEU A 485 -14.36 -38.72 17.11
N ARG A 486 -14.27 -39.84 17.83
CA ARG A 486 -13.67 -41.10 17.35
C ARG A 486 -14.45 -41.73 16.19
N GLN A 487 -15.75 -41.43 16.06
CA GLN A 487 -16.59 -41.95 14.97
C GLN A 487 -16.50 -41.10 13.69
N TYR A 488 -15.89 -39.91 13.74
CA TYR A 488 -15.75 -39.05 12.58
C TYR A 488 -14.65 -39.56 11.64
N SER A 489 -15.02 -39.91 10.40
CA SER A 489 -14.13 -40.48 9.38
C SER A 489 -13.59 -39.46 8.38
N GLY A 490 -13.96 -38.18 8.50
CA GLY A 490 -13.49 -37.13 7.60
C GLY A 490 -12.12 -36.57 8.00
N PRO A 491 -11.47 -35.77 7.14
CA PRO A 491 -10.18 -35.19 7.45
C PRO A 491 -10.29 -34.14 8.55
N GLN A 492 -9.33 -34.15 9.46
CA GLN A 492 -9.25 -33.25 10.61
C GLN A 492 -8.03 -32.34 10.48
N CYS A 493 -8.05 -31.18 11.12
CA CYS A 493 -6.93 -30.26 11.11
C CYS A 493 -6.63 -29.70 12.52
N PHE A 494 -5.34 -29.70 12.86
CA PHE A 494 -4.79 -29.07 14.05
C PHE A 494 -3.64 -28.16 13.63
N MET A 495 -3.46 -27.05 14.33
CA MET A 495 -2.46 -26.06 13.95
C MET A 495 -1.92 -25.29 15.15
N ILE A 496 -0.66 -24.87 15.07
CA ILE A 496 -0.06 -23.95 16.04
C ILE A 496 0.01 -22.55 15.43
N PRO A 497 0.03 -21.47 16.22
CA PRO A 497 0.27 -20.12 15.70
C PRO A 497 1.76 -19.90 15.39
N GLY A 498 2.04 -19.07 14.38
CA GLY A 498 3.37 -18.54 14.11
C GLY A 498 3.56 -17.10 14.59
N ASN A 499 4.72 -16.51 14.30
CA ASN A 499 5.03 -15.14 14.73
C ASN A 499 4.07 -14.12 14.08
N HIS A 500 3.66 -14.33 12.82
CA HIS A 500 2.70 -13.48 12.13
C HIS A 500 1.26 -13.62 12.65
N ASP A 501 0.94 -14.69 13.38
CA ASP A 501 -0.36 -14.87 14.03
C ASP A 501 -0.45 -14.17 15.39
N TRP A 502 0.70 -13.80 15.95
CA TRP A 502 0.82 -13.22 17.29
C TRP A 502 0.86 -11.69 17.32
N PHE A 503 0.97 -11.00 16.17
CA PHE A 503 1.05 -9.53 16.15
C PHE A 503 -0.18 -8.82 16.71
N ASP A 504 -1.35 -9.46 16.77
CA ASP A 504 -2.55 -8.92 17.44
C ASP A 504 -2.81 -9.50 18.85
N GLY A 505 -1.83 -10.18 19.43
CA GLY A 505 -1.98 -10.86 20.72
C GLY A 505 -2.78 -12.16 20.65
N LEU A 506 -2.71 -12.89 19.51
CA LEU A 506 -3.37 -14.18 19.25
C LEU A 506 -4.90 -14.11 19.10
N ASN A 507 -5.48 -12.92 19.06
CA ASN A 507 -6.93 -12.74 19.05
C ASN A 507 -7.58 -13.30 17.77
N THR A 508 -7.01 -13.01 16.59
CA THR A 508 -7.53 -13.52 15.31
C THR A 508 -7.41 -15.04 15.24
N PHE A 509 -6.29 -15.61 15.67
CA PHE A 509 -6.09 -17.07 15.73
C PHE A 509 -7.17 -17.74 16.59
N MET A 510 -7.42 -17.25 17.80
CA MET A 510 -8.46 -17.81 18.68
C MET A 510 -9.84 -17.79 18.02
N ARG A 511 -10.21 -16.68 17.37
CA ARG A 511 -11.50 -16.57 16.68
C ARG A 511 -11.63 -17.55 15.51
N TYR A 512 -10.59 -17.68 14.69
CA TYR A 512 -10.67 -18.43 13.43
C TYR A 512 -10.33 -19.91 13.57
N VAL A 513 -9.45 -20.27 14.51
CA VAL A 513 -9.00 -21.65 14.70
C VAL A 513 -9.73 -22.29 15.87
N CYS A 514 -9.74 -21.65 17.03
CA CYS A 514 -10.31 -22.24 18.24
C CYS A 514 -11.83 -22.10 18.31
N HIS A 515 -12.44 -21.07 17.71
CA HIS A 515 -13.90 -20.88 17.75
C HIS A 515 -14.64 -21.26 16.47
N LYS A 516 -13.95 -21.52 15.35
CA LYS A 516 -14.58 -22.15 14.16
C LYS A 516 -14.42 -23.65 14.19
N SER A 517 -15.36 -24.34 13.54
CA SER A 517 -15.42 -25.80 13.46
C SER A 517 -14.83 -26.35 12.15
N TRP A 518 -14.59 -25.51 11.14
CA TRP A 518 -14.20 -25.93 9.79
C TRP A 518 -13.19 -24.97 9.16
N LEU A 519 -12.16 -25.53 8.53
CA LEU A 519 -11.30 -24.86 7.55
C LEU A 519 -11.61 -25.53 6.22
N GLY A 520 -12.47 -24.93 5.38
CA GLY A 520 -13.03 -25.68 4.25
C GLY A 520 -13.66 -27.00 4.72
N GLY A 521 -13.33 -28.12 4.08
CA GLY A 521 -13.80 -29.45 4.47
C GLY A 521 -12.96 -30.17 5.53
N TRP A 522 -11.95 -29.52 6.11
CA TRP A 522 -11.20 -30.05 7.26
C TRP A 522 -11.88 -29.65 8.57
N PHE A 523 -12.16 -30.65 9.42
CA PHE A 523 -12.77 -30.42 10.72
C PHE A 523 -11.74 -29.89 11.72
N LEU A 524 -12.08 -28.83 12.45
CA LEU A 524 -11.24 -28.20 13.47
C LEU A 524 -11.78 -28.55 14.86
N PRO A 525 -11.25 -29.57 15.56
CA PRO A 525 -11.66 -29.89 16.94
C PRO A 525 -10.91 -29.10 18.03
N GLN A 526 -9.77 -28.49 17.69
CA GLN A 526 -8.83 -27.84 18.60
C GLN A 526 -9.42 -26.65 19.41
N LYS A 527 -9.24 -26.64 20.74
CA LYS A 527 -9.75 -25.59 21.65
C LYS A 527 -8.75 -24.51 22.07
N ARG A 528 -7.45 -24.80 21.97
CA ARG A 528 -6.34 -23.96 22.49
C ARG A 528 -5.27 -23.82 21.41
N SER A 529 -4.33 -22.89 21.55
CA SER A 529 -3.25 -22.68 20.57
C SER A 529 -2.17 -23.77 20.54
N TYR A 530 -2.13 -24.63 21.56
CA TYR A 530 -1.24 -25.79 21.67
C TYR A 530 -2.07 -27.05 21.98
N PHE A 531 -1.54 -28.23 21.67
CA PHE A 531 -2.26 -29.49 21.80
C PHE A 531 -1.32 -30.71 21.88
N ALA A 532 -1.85 -31.83 22.37
CA ALA A 532 -1.22 -33.14 22.29
C ALA A 532 -2.18 -34.15 21.62
N LEU A 533 -1.68 -34.86 20.60
CA LEU A 533 -2.41 -35.94 19.93
C LEU A 533 -1.75 -37.28 20.25
N LYS A 534 -2.55 -38.26 20.66
CA LYS A 534 -2.15 -39.67 20.70
C LYS A 534 -2.56 -40.32 19.39
N LEU A 535 -1.57 -40.81 18.66
CA LEU A 535 -1.72 -41.49 17.37
C LEU A 535 -1.53 -43.01 17.54
N PRO A 536 -1.88 -43.81 16.51
CA PRO A 536 -1.64 -45.25 16.52
C PRO A 536 -0.22 -45.68 16.85
N ASN A 537 -0.10 -46.91 17.37
CA ASN A 537 1.17 -47.61 17.53
C ASN A 537 2.21 -46.89 18.42
N GLY A 538 1.75 -46.13 19.41
CA GLY A 538 2.62 -45.44 20.38
C GLY A 538 3.24 -44.15 19.86
N TRP A 539 2.69 -43.57 18.78
CA TRP A 539 3.11 -42.26 18.27
C TRP A 539 2.33 -41.12 18.94
N TRP A 540 3.01 -40.01 19.17
CA TRP A 540 2.43 -38.79 19.73
C TRP A 540 2.83 -37.58 18.89
N VAL A 541 1.95 -36.58 18.81
CA VAL A 541 2.27 -35.26 18.24
C VAL A 541 2.04 -34.19 19.30
N PHE A 542 3.07 -33.40 19.57
CA PHE A 542 2.98 -32.21 20.44
C PHE A 542 3.09 -30.95 19.60
N GLY A 543 2.03 -30.15 19.55
CA GLY A 543 2.02 -28.82 18.93
C GLY A 543 2.25 -27.75 19.99
N LEU A 544 3.36 -27.01 19.87
CA LEU A 544 3.78 -26.00 20.85
C LEU A 544 3.53 -24.58 20.33
N ASP A 545 3.06 -23.69 21.21
CA ASP A 545 2.88 -22.26 20.91
C ASP A 545 4.01 -21.44 21.55
N GLN A 546 4.90 -20.92 20.70
CA GLN A 546 6.12 -20.21 21.12
C GLN A 546 5.94 -18.69 21.30
N ALA A 547 4.80 -18.13 20.87
CA ALA A 547 4.57 -16.68 20.78
C ALA A 547 5.74 -15.89 20.17
N LEU A 548 5.84 -14.59 20.45
CA LEU A 548 6.90 -13.71 19.92
C LEU A 548 8.25 -13.81 20.65
N HIS A 549 8.35 -14.63 21.70
CA HIS A 549 9.56 -14.76 22.52
C HIS A 549 10.35 -16.05 22.25
N GLY A 550 9.87 -16.87 21.31
CA GLY A 550 10.58 -18.08 20.85
C GLY A 550 10.65 -19.20 21.89
N ASP A 551 9.70 -19.28 22.84
CA ASP A 551 9.66 -20.34 23.86
C ASP A 551 8.24 -20.64 24.35
N ILE A 552 8.06 -21.77 25.03
CA ILE A 552 6.79 -22.11 25.68
C ILE A 552 6.71 -21.48 27.07
N ASP A 553 5.50 -21.07 27.47
CA ASP A 553 5.26 -20.59 28.83
C ASP A 553 5.28 -21.73 29.87
N VAL A 554 5.26 -21.36 31.15
CA VAL A 554 5.36 -22.30 32.27
C VAL A 554 4.14 -23.24 32.35
N TYR A 555 2.95 -22.80 31.92
CA TYR A 555 1.75 -23.64 31.96
C TYR A 555 1.77 -24.70 30.85
N GLN A 556 2.18 -24.32 29.65
CA GLN A 556 2.44 -25.26 28.55
C GLN A 556 3.51 -26.27 28.96
N PHE A 557 4.64 -25.78 29.49
CA PHE A 557 5.71 -26.64 29.97
C PHE A 557 5.21 -27.66 30.99
N LYS A 558 4.48 -27.21 32.02
CA LYS A 558 3.91 -28.07 33.06
C LYS A 558 3.00 -29.15 32.45
N PHE A 559 2.10 -28.77 31.54
CA PHE A 559 1.18 -29.70 30.87
C PHE A 559 1.94 -30.81 30.12
N PHE A 560 2.91 -30.46 29.27
CA PHE A 560 3.65 -31.46 28.51
C PHE A 560 4.57 -32.31 29.39
N ALA A 561 5.16 -31.72 30.43
CA ALA A 561 5.98 -32.43 31.41
C ALA A 561 5.17 -33.49 32.17
N GLU A 562 3.99 -33.12 32.69
CA GLU A 562 3.07 -34.04 33.37
C GLU A 562 2.58 -35.13 32.41
N LEU A 563 2.23 -34.77 31.17
CA LEU A 563 1.81 -35.74 30.15
C LEU A 563 2.92 -36.77 29.86
N CYS A 564 4.16 -36.32 29.75
CA CYS A 564 5.33 -37.18 29.50
C CYS A 564 5.62 -38.15 30.66
N GLN A 565 5.25 -37.78 31.88
CA GLN A 565 5.44 -38.60 33.09
C GLN A 565 4.28 -39.56 33.33
N GLN A 566 3.05 -39.13 33.02
CA GLN A 566 1.83 -39.87 33.39
C GLN A 566 1.28 -40.76 32.28
N LYS A 567 1.42 -40.38 31.00
CA LYS A 567 0.72 -41.03 29.88
C LYS A 567 1.61 -41.48 28.73
N VAL A 568 2.68 -40.76 28.41
CA VAL A 568 3.61 -41.19 27.35
C VAL A 568 4.46 -42.33 27.88
N GLY A 569 4.38 -43.51 27.25
CA GLY A 569 5.17 -44.68 27.65
C GLY A 569 6.67 -44.49 27.40
N GLU A 570 7.49 -45.38 27.98
CA GLU A 570 8.95 -45.34 27.79
C GLU A 570 9.37 -45.66 26.35
N HIS A 571 8.59 -46.49 25.65
CA HIS A 571 8.83 -46.90 24.27
C HIS A 571 8.05 -46.08 23.23
N ASP A 572 7.22 -45.15 23.68
CA ASP A 572 6.45 -44.28 22.79
C ASP A 572 7.38 -43.29 22.06
N SER A 573 6.97 -42.87 20.86
CA SER A 573 7.71 -41.93 20.02
C SER A 573 6.94 -40.61 19.89
N VAL A 574 7.65 -39.50 20.00
CA VAL A 574 7.07 -38.16 19.95
C VAL A 574 7.56 -37.41 18.72
N ILE A 575 6.61 -36.81 18.00
CA ILE A 575 6.79 -35.81 16.96
C ILE A 575 6.51 -34.44 17.59
N LEU A 576 7.49 -33.55 17.58
CA LEU A 576 7.38 -32.22 18.15
C LEU A 576 7.21 -31.18 17.03
N ILE A 577 6.20 -30.33 17.13
CA ILE A 577 5.95 -29.25 16.16
C ILE A 577 6.16 -27.91 16.89
N THR A 578 7.11 -27.15 16.39
CA THR A 578 7.38 -25.75 16.77
C THR A 578 7.26 -24.89 15.52
N HIS A 579 6.84 -23.63 15.63
CA HIS A 579 6.76 -22.79 14.44
C HIS A 579 8.17 -22.44 13.93
N GLU A 580 9.01 -21.91 14.82
CA GLU A 580 10.37 -21.52 14.47
C GLU A 580 11.35 -22.70 14.56
N PRO A 581 12.24 -22.89 13.56
CA PRO A 581 13.30 -23.88 13.62
C PRO A 581 14.47 -23.31 14.45
N ASN A 582 14.27 -23.13 15.75
CA ASN A 582 15.27 -22.46 16.61
C ASN A 582 16.64 -23.14 16.54
N TRP A 583 16.74 -24.45 16.28
CA TRP A 583 18.05 -25.10 16.09
C TRP A 583 18.87 -24.51 14.93
N LEU A 584 18.20 -24.08 13.86
CA LEU A 584 18.83 -23.53 12.66
C LEU A 584 19.01 -22.01 12.78
N LEU A 585 18.00 -21.31 13.31
CA LEU A 585 18.04 -19.87 13.54
C LEU A 585 19.04 -19.49 14.63
N ASP A 586 19.08 -20.21 15.75
CA ASP A 586 20.05 -19.99 16.84
C ASP A 586 21.47 -20.23 16.34
N TRP A 587 21.69 -21.29 15.55
CA TRP A 587 22.99 -21.52 14.92
C TRP A 587 23.36 -20.37 13.97
N TYR A 588 22.40 -19.87 13.21
CA TYR A 588 22.64 -18.80 12.26
C TYR A 588 22.97 -17.46 12.96
N TRP A 589 22.18 -17.08 13.97
CA TRP A 589 22.33 -15.81 14.69
C TRP A 589 23.39 -15.85 15.80
N GLY A 590 23.77 -17.03 16.27
CA GLY A 590 24.65 -17.20 17.42
C GLY A 590 23.94 -17.03 18.76
N ASP A 591 22.62 -17.21 18.78
CA ASP A 591 21.77 -17.05 19.96
C ASP A 591 21.41 -18.41 20.60
N LYS A 592 20.65 -18.38 21.70
CA LYS A 592 20.11 -19.58 22.36
C LYS A 592 18.70 -19.28 22.87
N THR A 593 17.71 -19.69 22.11
CA THR A 593 16.27 -19.53 22.40
C THR A 593 15.65 -20.88 22.80
N GLY A 594 14.34 -20.94 23.09
CA GLY A 594 13.64 -22.19 23.39
C GLY A 594 14.21 -22.99 24.57
N LYS A 595 14.51 -22.33 25.70
CA LYS A 595 15.10 -22.98 26.87
C LYS A 595 14.15 -24.00 27.50
N ASN A 596 12.88 -23.66 27.63
CA ASN A 596 11.87 -24.56 28.20
C ASN A 596 11.60 -25.73 27.27
N VAL A 597 11.50 -25.50 25.95
CA VAL A 597 11.38 -26.57 24.95
C VAL A 597 12.59 -27.50 25.01
N THR A 598 13.81 -26.96 25.08
CA THR A 598 15.04 -27.75 25.20
C THR A 598 15.06 -28.59 26.47
N TYR A 599 14.64 -28.02 27.59
CA TYR A 599 14.55 -28.71 28.87
C TYR A 599 13.50 -29.82 28.84
N LEU A 600 12.33 -29.60 28.22
CA LEU A 600 11.30 -30.62 28.00
C LEU A 600 11.85 -31.80 27.18
N ILE A 601 12.58 -31.52 26.09
CA ILE A 601 13.17 -32.55 25.22
C ILE A 601 14.22 -33.37 25.98
N ARG A 602 15.12 -32.70 26.71
CA ARG A 602 16.23 -33.37 27.39
C ARG A 602 15.79 -34.16 28.63
N GLU A 603 15.03 -33.52 29.51
CA GLU A 603 14.75 -34.07 30.84
C GLU A 603 13.47 -34.91 30.90
N TYR A 604 12.46 -34.61 30.08
CA TYR A 604 11.16 -35.30 30.14
C TYR A 604 10.99 -36.28 28.99
N LEU A 605 11.31 -35.88 27.75
CA LEU A 605 11.20 -36.80 26.61
C LEU A 605 12.32 -37.84 26.57
N LYS A 606 13.53 -37.52 27.07
CA LYS A 606 14.65 -38.47 27.25
C LYS A 606 14.89 -39.40 26.04
N GLY A 607 14.95 -38.84 24.82
CA GLY A 607 15.20 -39.60 23.58
C GLY A 607 13.96 -40.19 22.89
N ARG A 608 12.77 -39.97 23.44
CA ARG A 608 11.48 -40.30 22.80
C ARG A 608 11.11 -39.34 21.67
N CYS A 609 11.70 -38.15 21.60
CA CYS A 609 11.52 -37.23 20.47
C CYS A 609 12.24 -37.77 19.22
N LYS A 610 11.50 -38.36 18.28
CA LYS A 610 12.10 -38.93 17.05
C LYS A 610 12.16 -37.91 15.91
N LEU A 611 11.22 -36.99 15.86
CA LEU A 611 11.12 -35.99 14.80
C LEU A 611 10.72 -34.64 15.40
N ARG A 612 11.48 -33.60 15.10
CA ARG A 612 11.08 -32.21 15.37
C ARG A 612 10.88 -31.48 14.05
N MET A 613 9.70 -30.90 13.87
CA MET A 613 9.28 -30.22 12.65
C MET A 613 9.03 -28.73 12.90
N ALA A 614 9.34 -27.90 11.90
CA ALA A 614 9.08 -26.47 11.94
C ALA A 614 8.82 -25.84 10.56
N GLY A 615 8.26 -24.63 10.59
CA GLY A 615 8.08 -23.71 9.46
C GLY A 615 9.06 -22.55 9.54
N ASP A 616 8.56 -21.31 9.44
CA ASP A 616 9.21 -19.98 9.47
C ASP A 616 10.26 -19.76 8.37
N LEU A 617 11.12 -20.75 8.13
CA LEU A 617 11.98 -20.81 6.97
C LEU A 617 11.25 -21.45 5.80
N HIS A 618 10.97 -20.64 4.78
CA HIS A 618 10.14 -20.99 3.63
C HIS A 618 10.82 -21.89 2.58
N HIS A 619 11.51 -22.93 3.04
CA HIS A 619 12.13 -23.97 2.23
C HIS A 619 11.94 -25.33 2.91
N TYR A 620 12.39 -26.39 2.25
CA TYR A 620 12.44 -27.71 2.84
C TYR A 620 13.89 -28.10 3.14
N MET A 621 14.16 -28.58 4.35
CA MET A 621 15.47 -29.05 4.75
C MET A 621 15.37 -30.12 5.83
N ARG A 622 16.02 -31.27 5.62
CA ARG A 622 16.09 -32.36 6.61
C ARG A 622 17.51 -32.60 7.07
N HIS A 623 17.67 -32.63 8.39
CA HIS A 623 18.89 -33.10 9.05
C HIS A 623 18.61 -34.38 9.84
N SER A 624 19.58 -35.28 9.87
CA SER A 624 19.52 -36.51 10.67
C SER A 624 20.78 -36.66 11.50
N CYS A 625 20.63 -37.15 12.73
CA CYS A 625 21.76 -37.46 13.60
C CYS A 625 22.58 -38.63 13.02
N THR A 626 23.90 -38.53 12.99
CA THR A 626 24.80 -39.56 12.42
C THR A 626 25.80 -40.12 13.43
N GLU A 627 26.37 -39.27 14.28
CA GLU A 627 27.30 -39.65 15.35
C GLU A 627 26.82 -39.06 16.67
N SER A 628 26.73 -39.90 17.70
CA SER A 628 26.27 -39.52 19.03
C SER A 628 27.38 -39.68 20.05
N LYS A 629 27.78 -38.59 20.70
CA LYS A 629 28.63 -38.63 21.91
C LYS A 629 27.78 -38.58 23.18
N GLU A 630 26.64 -37.90 23.09
CA GLU A 630 25.61 -37.79 24.12
C GLU A 630 24.38 -38.63 23.73
N PRO A 631 23.37 -38.82 24.59
CA PRO A 631 22.11 -39.45 24.19
C PRO A 631 21.47 -38.71 22.99
N VAL A 632 20.93 -39.46 22.03
CA VAL A 632 20.22 -38.86 20.88
C VAL A 632 18.89 -38.28 21.39
N HIS A 633 18.88 -36.97 21.65
CA HIS A 633 17.68 -36.28 22.13
C HIS A 633 16.62 -36.10 21.03
N VAL A 634 17.05 -35.88 19.78
CA VAL A 634 16.19 -35.78 18.60
C VAL A 634 16.86 -36.54 17.45
N GLN A 635 16.15 -37.40 16.74
CA GLN A 635 16.75 -38.19 15.66
C GLN A 635 16.75 -37.44 14.32
N HIS A 636 15.63 -36.79 14.00
CA HIS A 636 15.44 -36.04 12.76
C HIS A 636 14.94 -34.62 13.03
N LEU A 637 15.53 -33.64 12.34
CA LEU A 637 15.11 -32.24 12.32
C LEU A 637 14.61 -31.91 10.92
N LEU A 638 13.39 -31.41 10.79
CA LEU A 638 12.74 -31.16 9.51
C LEU A 638 12.15 -29.75 9.48
N VAL A 639 12.60 -28.94 8.52
CA VAL A 639 12.01 -27.64 8.19
C VAL A 639 11.15 -27.84 6.94
N ASN A 640 9.90 -27.39 6.97
CA ASN A 640 9.04 -27.34 5.79
C ASN A 640 8.06 -26.16 5.84
N GLY A 641 8.59 -24.95 5.57
CA GLY A 641 7.79 -23.74 5.40
C GLY A 641 7.31 -23.48 3.98
N CYS A 642 7.12 -24.53 3.18
CA CYS A 642 6.84 -24.40 1.76
C CYS A 642 5.35 -24.23 1.42
N GLY A 643 4.51 -23.84 2.38
CA GLY A 643 3.05 -23.91 2.27
C GLY A 643 2.40 -22.81 1.43
N GLY A 644 3.00 -21.62 1.38
CA GLY A 644 2.40 -20.48 0.68
C GLY A 644 3.24 -19.21 0.66
N ALA A 645 4.13 -19.06 1.63
CA ALA A 645 5.10 -17.98 1.77
C ALA A 645 6.08 -17.88 0.61
N PHE A 646 6.66 -16.70 0.38
CA PHE A 646 7.76 -16.53 -0.57
C PHE A 646 8.94 -17.45 -0.21
N LEU A 647 9.62 -18.05 -1.19
CA LEU A 647 10.74 -18.95 -0.95
C LEU A 647 11.86 -18.30 -0.12
N HIS A 648 12.45 -19.01 0.86
CA HIS A 648 13.71 -18.64 1.52
C HIS A 648 14.92 -19.35 0.89
N PRO A 649 16.14 -18.78 0.99
CA PRO A 649 17.33 -19.45 0.47
C PRO A 649 17.71 -20.65 1.32
N THR A 650 18.23 -21.69 0.68
CA THR A 650 18.76 -22.89 1.36
C THR A 650 20.27 -22.83 1.58
N HIS A 651 21.04 -22.26 0.62
CA HIS A 651 22.52 -22.22 0.68
C HIS A 651 23.08 -21.42 1.88
N VAL A 652 22.28 -20.53 2.46
CA VAL A 652 22.66 -19.77 3.67
C VAL A 652 22.87 -20.68 4.88
N PHE A 653 22.18 -21.82 4.90
CA PHE A 653 22.14 -22.75 6.03
C PHE A 653 22.96 -24.03 5.80
N GLU A 654 23.72 -24.11 4.69
CA GLU A 654 24.45 -25.32 4.28
C GLU A 654 25.48 -25.83 5.29
N ASN A 655 25.95 -24.94 6.17
CA ASN A 655 27.04 -25.21 7.12
C ASN A 655 26.56 -25.66 8.51
N PHE A 656 25.26 -25.87 8.71
CA PHE A 656 24.73 -26.39 9.96
C PHE A 656 25.13 -27.87 10.16
N LYS A 657 25.73 -28.19 11.32
CA LYS A 657 26.32 -29.53 11.57
C LYS A 657 26.13 -30.08 12.98
N GLU A 658 25.69 -29.28 13.94
CA GLU A 658 25.64 -29.69 15.34
C GLU A 658 24.36 -29.18 16.02
N CYS A 659 23.73 -30.05 16.80
CA CYS A 659 22.60 -29.71 17.65
C CYS A 659 22.62 -30.60 18.90
N TYR A 660 22.31 -30.03 20.06
CA TYR A 660 22.30 -30.77 21.33
C TYR A 660 23.57 -31.58 21.63
N GLY A 661 24.76 -31.12 21.20
CA GLY A 661 26.03 -31.83 21.42
C GLY A 661 26.30 -33.00 20.47
N ASN A 662 25.38 -33.31 19.55
CA ASN A 662 25.51 -34.37 18.55
C ASN A 662 25.66 -33.81 17.13
N LYS A 663 26.28 -34.60 16.25
CA LYS A 663 26.48 -34.22 14.85
C LYS A 663 25.27 -34.58 13.99
N TYR A 664 24.90 -33.63 13.13
CA TYR A 664 23.81 -33.76 12.18
C TYR A 664 24.33 -33.59 10.75
N GLU A 665 23.79 -34.39 9.85
CA GLU A 665 24.05 -34.31 8.41
C GLU A 665 22.78 -33.89 7.68
N THR A 666 22.90 -32.95 6.75
CA THR A 666 21.80 -32.60 5.84
C THR A 666 21.57 -33.76 4.86
N LYS A 667 20.40 -34.39 4.92
CA LYS A 667 20.04 -35.52 4.07
C LYS A 667 19.28 -35.10 2.81
N ALA A 668 18.47 -34.06 2.89
CA ALA A 668 17.72 -33.53 1.76
C ALA A 668 17.47 -32.03 1.93
N VAL A 669 17.41 -31.32 0.80
CA VAL A 669 17.16 -29.88 0.74
C VAL A 669 16.40 -29.54 -0.54
N TYR A 670 15.42 -28.64 -0.43
CA TYR A 670 14.62 -28.19 -1.56
C TYR A 670 14.24 -26.72 -1.43
N PRO A 671 14.62 -25.85 -2.39
CA PRO A 671 15.45 -26.15 -3.58
C PRO A 671 16.91 -26.50 -3.23
N SER A 672 17.64 -27.06 -4.19
CA SER A 672 19.07 -27.35 -4.02
C SER A 672 19.86 -26.07 -3.69
N TYR A 673 21.02 -26.21 -3.02
CA TYR A 673 21.86 -25.07 -2.68
C TYR A 673 22.27 -24.26 -3.92
N GLU A 674 22.62 -24.97 -5.00
CA GLU A 674 22.99 -24.36 -6.27
C GLU A 674 21.82 -23.60 -6.91
N ASP A 675 20.63 -24.19 -6.95
CA ASP A 675 19.44 -23.52 -7.47
C ASP A 675 19.09 -22.29 -6.63
N SER A 676 19.16 -22.42 -5.30
CA SER A 676 18.93 -21.31 -4.38
C SER A 676 19.89 -20.15 -4.65
N SER A 677 21.19 -20.41 -4.86
CA SER A 677 22.17 -19.37 -5.17
C SER A 677 21.91 -18.71 -6.53
N LYS A 678 21.55 -19.51 -7.56
CA LYS A 678 21.16 -18.99 -8.88
C LYS A 678 19.91 -18.13 -8.83
N ILE A 679 18.92 -18.50 -8.01
CA ILE A 679 17.68 -17.73 -7.82
C ILE A 679 17.99 -16.32 -7.28
N ALA A 680 18.98 -16.20 -6.39
CA ALA A 680 19.40 -14.92 -5.81
C ALA A 680 19.90 -13.91 -6.87
N LEU A 681 20.38 -14.36 -8.03
CA LEU A 681 20.73 -13.47 -9.17
C LEU A 681 19.55 -12.61 -9.63
N GLY A 682 18.32 -13.08 -9.35
CA GLY A 682 17.11 -12.30 -9.53
C GLY A 682 17.14 -10.93 -8.85
N ASN A 683 17.93 -10.74 -7.79
CA ASN A 683 18.01 -9.46 -7.09
C ASN A 683 18.57 -8.33 -7.96
N ILE A 684 19.46 -8.62 -8.90
CA ILE A 684 20.02 -7.58 -9.79
C ILE A 684 18.96 -7.08 -10.79
N LEU A 685 18.26 -8.01 -11.45
CA LEU A 685 17.39 -7.68 -12.60
C LEU A 685 15.90 -7.60 -12.25
N LYS A 686 15.43 -8.42 -11.32
CA LYS A 686 14.00 -8.56 -10.99
C LYS A 686 13.58 -7.71 -9.80
N PHE A 687 14.50 -7.26 -8.94
CA PHE A 687 14.19 -6.41 -7.80
C PHE A 687 13.43 -5.17 -8.25
N ARG A 688 14.00 -4.38 -9.17
CA ARG A 688 13.35 -3.18 -9.70
C ARG A 688 11.98 -3.46 -10.31
N ARG A 689 11.87 -4.50 -11.14
CA ARG A 689 10.61 -4.86 -11.81
C ARG A 689 9.50 -5.19 -10.80
N LYS A 690 9.86 -5.80 -9.67
CA LYS A 690 8.92 -6.16 -8.61
C LYS A 690 8.71 -5.00 -7.62
N ASN A 691 9.69 -4.15 -7.42
CA ASN A 691 9.72 -3.18 -6.33
C ASN A 691 9.87 -1.75 -6.85
N TRP A 692 9.26 -1.43 -8.00
CA TRP A 692 9.37 -0.11 -8.64
C TRP A 692 8.92 1.07 -7.76
N GLN A 693 8.18 0.82 -6.67
CA GLN A 693 7.82 1.85 -5.71
C GLN A 693 8.99 2.21 -4.76
N PHE A 694 9.92 1.28 -4.50
CA PHE A 694 11.16 1.55 -3.76
C PHE A 694 11.98 2.63 -4.46
N ASP A 695 12.01 2.54 -5.78
CA ASP A 695 12.61 3.45 -6.76
C ASP A 695 12.14 4.91 -6.56
N VAL A 696 10.87 5.14 -6.21
CA VAL A 696 10.30 6.48 -5.93
C VAL A 696 10.98 7.14 -4.72
N ILE A 697 11.07 6.42 -3.61
CA ILE A 697 11.70 6.90 -2.37
C ILE A 697 13.21 7.04 -2.58
N GLY A 698 13.80 6.06 -3.25
CA GLY A 698 15.22 6.04 -3.59
C GLY A 698 15.68 7.26 -4.39
N GLY A 699 14.92 7.67 -5.41
CA GLY A 699 15.26 8.85 -6.20
C GLY A 699 15.22 10.14 -5.37
N PHE A 700 14.29 10.26 -4.41
CA PHE A 700 14.26 11.38 -3.48
C PHE A 700 15.50 11.39 -2.58
N VAL A 701 15.90 10.23 -2.05
CA VAL A 701 17.13 10.09 -1.26
C VAL A 701 18.34 10.52 -2.09
N TYR A 702 18.46 10.07 -3.34
CA TYR A 702 19.55 10.49 -4.23
C TYR A 702 19.56 12.01 -4.44
N PHE A 703 18.40 12.64 -4.62
CA PHE A 703 18.33 14.09 -4.75
C PHE A 703 18.84 14.80 -3.51
N VAL A 704 18.48 14.33 -2.30
CA VAL A 704 18.99 14.88 -1.04
C VAL A 704 20.52 14.73 -0.95
N LEU A 705 21.08 13.61 -1.40
CA LEU A 705 22.53 13.38 -1.38
C LEU A 705 23.30 14.42 -2.20
N VAL A 706 22.75 14.87 -3.34
CA VAL A 706 23.43 15.84 -4.23
C VAL A 706 22.79 17.24 -4.22
N PHE A 707 21.80 17.48 -3.37
CA PHE A 707 21.01 18.70 -3.36
C PHE A 707 21.87 19.97 -3.33
N SER A 708 22.89 19.99 -2.47
CA SER A 708 23.75 21.15 -2.28
C SER A 708 24.72 21.41 -3.45
N MET A 709 24.84 20.47 -4.39
CA MET A 709 25.77 20.54 -5.52
C MET A 709 25.15 21.11 -6.79
N PHE A 710 23.84 21.35 -6.82
CA PHE A 710 23.19 21.99 -7.95
C PHE A 710 23.18 23.52 -7.84
N PRO A 711 23.47 24.27 -8.93
CA PRO A 711 24.02 23.82 -10.23
C PRO A 711 25.55 23.63 -10.24
N GLN A 712 26.04 22.83 -11.20
CA GLN A 712 27.48 22.70 -11.49
C GLN A 712 27.87 23.62 -12.65
N CYS A 713 28.39 24.81 -12.35
CA CYS A 713 28.59 25.88 -13.32
C CYS A 713 29.78 25.71 -14.27
N ASP A 714 30.68 24.77 -13.99
CA ASP A 714 31.93 24.55 -14.73
C ASP A 714 32.03 23.12 -15.30
N SER A 715 30.88 22.47 -15.48
CA SER A 715 30.78 21.05 -15.87
C SER A 715 31.41 20.75 -17.24
N PHE A 716 31.54 21.74 -18.14
CA PHE A 716 32.12 21.55 -19.47
C PHE A 716 33.64 21.31 -19.46
N ARG A 717 34.36 21.65 -18.38
CA ARG A 717 35.81 21.35 -18.26
C ARG A 717 36.11 19.86 -18.39
N ILE A 718 35.12 19.01 -18.09
CA ILE A 718 35.20 17.56 -18.26
C ILE A 718 35.49 17.16 -19.71
N LEU A 719 34.98 17.93 -20.69
CA LEU A 719 35.09 17.63 -22.12
C LEU A 719 36.23 18.39 -22.82
N HIS A 720 37.03 19.19 -22.09
CA HIS A 720 38.08 20.02 -22.67
C HIS A 720 39.32 19.23 -23.13
N GLU A 721 39.50 18.02 -22.60
CA GLU A 721 40.61 17.13 -22.96
C GLU A 721 40.43 16.55 -24.38
N ASP A 722 41.50 16.57 -25.17
CA ASP A 722 41.47 16.11 -26.56
C ASP A 722 41.40 14.58 -26.69
N SER A 723 41.87 13.85 -25.69
CA SER A 723 41.88 12.37 -25.66
C SER A 723 40.70 11.80 -24.87
N TRP A 724 40.23 10.61 -25.28
CA TRP A 724 39.18 9.88 -24.54
C TRP A 724 39.62 9.55 -23.10
N ASP A 725 40.86 9.12 -22.90
CA ASP A 725 41.40 8.82 -21.57
C ASP A 725 41.47 10.08 -20.69
N GLY A 726 41.86 11.22 -21.27
CA GLY A 726 41.85 12.52 -20.59
C GLY A 726 40.45 12.92 -20.13
N ARG A 727 39.43 12.77 -20.98
CA ARG A 727 38.03 13.06 -20.62
C ARG A 727 37.51 12.16 -19.50
N VAL A 728 37.82 10.86 -19.56
CA VAL A 728 37.45 9.89 -18.52
C VAL A 728 38.10 10.27 -17.19
N ASN A 729 39.41 10.58 -17.19
CA ASN A 729 40.12 11.03 -16.00
C ASN A 729 39.56 12.36 -15.45
N SER A 730 39.25 13.32 -16.32
CA SER A 730 38.63 14.60 -15.94
C SER A 730 37.25 14.39 -15.29
N PHE A 731 36.45 13.47 -15.83
CA PHE A 731 35.16 13.10 -15.24
C PHE A 731 35.30 12.42 -13.86
N PHE A 732 36.27 11.52 -13.70
CA PHE A 732 36.58 10.91 -12.39
C PHE A 732 37.06 11.96 -11.38
N ASN A 733 37.93 12.89 -11.80
CA ASN A 733 38.38 13.99 -10.95
C ASN A 733 37.22 14.90 -10.53
N ALA A 734 36.31 15.24 -11.46
CA ALA A 734 35.11 16.01 -11.15
C ALA A 734 34.19 15.28 -10.16
N THR A 735 34.03 13.97 -10.31
CA THR A 735 33.26 13.13 -9.38
C THR A 735 33.87 13.17 -7.97
N TRP A 736 35.19 13.02 -7.86
CA TRP A 736 35.89 13.03 -6.59
C TRP A 736 35.86 14.41 -5.91
N ASN A 737 36.03 15.47 -6.69
CA ASN A 737 35.93 16.85 -6.20
C ASN A 737 34.52 17.15 -5.65
N ALA A 738 33.46 16.73 -6.36
CA ALA A 738 32.09 16.90 -5.89
C ALA A 738 31.83 16.12 -4.58
N ILE A 739 32.39 14.91 -4.43
CA ILE A 739 32.29 14.15 -3.19
C ILE A 739 32.99 14.88 -2.03
N PHE A 740 34.19 15.41 -2.23
CA PHE A 740 34.88 16.19 -1.20
C PHE A 740 34.13 17.47 -0.83
N GLU A 741 33.59 18.19 -1.82
CA GLU A 741 32.81 19.40 -1.58
C GLU A 741 31.53 19.11 -0.77
N ILE A 742 30.87 17.98 -1.04
CA ILE A 742 29.76 17.49 -0.19
C ILE A 742 30.23 17.29 1.26
N LEU A 743 31.41 16.70 1.47
CA LEU A 743 31.90 16.39 2.81
C LEU A 743 32.40 17.61 3.59
N GLU A 744 33.01 18.59 2.90
CA GLU A 744 33.66 19.75 3.55
C GLU A 744 32.74 20.97 3.68
N HIS A 745 31.85 21.19 2.71
CA HIS A 745 31.18 22.49 2.56
C HIS A 745 29.65 22.42 2.51
N SER A 746 29.05 21.24 2.37
CA SER A 746 27.60 21.09 2.29
C SER A 746 26.94 20.75 3.64
N TYR A 747 25.79 21.34 3.94
CA TYR A 747 25.02 21.00 5.16
C TYR A 747 23.95 19.94 4.90
N VAL A 748 23.12 20.12 3.87
CA VAL A 748 21.99 19.24 3.56
C VAL A 748 22.47 17.90 3.00
N SER A 749 23.34 17.95 1.99
CA SER A 749 23.93 16.75 1.38
C SER A 749 24.77 15.95 2.38
N LEU A 750 25.59 16.61 3.22
CA LEU A 750 26.33 15.94 4.30
C LEU A 750 25.41 15.24 5.31
N ALA A 751 24.32 15.88 5.75
CA ALA A 751 23.34 15.25 6.64
C ALA A 751 22.71 14.00 5.98
N GLY A 752 22.42 14.07 4.68
CA GLY A 752 21.97 12.92 3.88
C GLY A 752 23.00 11.79 3.86
N VAL A 753 24.27 12.10 3.62
CA VAL A 753 25.39 11.13 3.62
C VAL A 753 25.56 10.46 4.98
N LEU A 754 25.58 11.24 6.08
CA LEU A 754 25.71 10.71 7.44
C LEU A 754 24.52 9.81 7.82
N THR A 755 23.31 10.20 7.41
CA THR A 755 22.11 9.39 7.61
C THR A 755 22.20 8.09 6.84
N LEU A 756 22.60 8.13 5.56
CA LEU A 756 22.75 6.95 4.73
C LEU A 756 23.82 5.99 5.27
N LEU A 757 24.96 6.51 5.74
CA LEU A 757 26.01 5.71 6.38
C LEU A 757 25.52 5.03 7.65
N THR A 758 24.78 5.77 8.49
CA THR A 758 24.20 5.26 9.73
C THR A 758 23.19 4.15 9.43
N VAL A 759 22.24 4.40 8.53
CA VAL A 759 21.24 3.42 8.11
C VAL A 759 21.91 2.18 7.50
N SER A 760 22.90 2.37 6.62
CA SER A 760 23.62 1.25 5.98
C SER A 760 24.39 0.40 7.00
N PHE A 761 24.98 1.00 8.04
CA PHE A 761 25.64 0.25 9.12
C PHE A 761 24.66 -0.59 9.96
N PHE A 762 23.51 -0.02 10.29
CA PHE A 762 22.49 -0.72 11.07
C PHE A 762 21.72 -1.75 10.24
N PHE A 763 21.61 -1.54 8.93
CA PHE A 763 20.99 -2.50 8.01
C PHE A 763 21.81 -3.79 7.90
N VAL A 764 23.16 -3.72 7.92
CA VAL A 764 23.97 -4.96 7.91
C VAL A 764 23.73 -5.75 9.21
N PRO A 765 23.31 -7.03 9.12
CA PRO A 765 22.94 -7.83 10.29
C PRO A 765 24.08 -8.04 11.29
N THR A 766 23.71 -8.24 12.56
CA THR A 766 24.63 -8.41 13.70
C THR A 766 25.48 -9.68 13.64
N LYS A 767 25.11 -10.66 12.79
CA LYS A 767 25.89 -11.87 12.50
C LYS A 767 27.36 -11.58 12.12
N LEU A 768 27.61 -10.45 11.45
CA LEU A 768 28.97 -10.06 11.07
C LEU A 768 29.64 -9.21 12.17
N SER A 769 30.97 -9.32 12.27
CA SER A 769 31.74 -8.50 13.21
C SER A 769 31.56 -7.00 12.94
N ARG A 770 31.66 -6.16 13.98
CA ARG A 770 31.48 -4.70 13.87
C ARG A 770 32.34 -4.08 12.75
N ARG A 771 33.57 -4.59 12.54
CA ARG A 771 34.47 -4.15 11.45
C ARG A 771 33.93 -4.50 10.06
N ARG A 772 33.43 -5.72 9.87
CA ARG A 772 32.83 -6.15 8.59
C ARG A 772 31.53 -5.40 8.30
N ARG A 773 30.72 -5.14 9.33
CA ARG A 773 29.50 -4.33 9.23
C ARG A 773 29.81 -2.89 8.81
N ALA A 774 30.81 -2.27 9.43
CA ALA A 774 31.29 -0.95 9.03
C ALA A 774 31.80 -0.94 7.58
N LEU A 775 32.58 -1.95 7.18
CA LEU A 775 33.09 -2.06 5.81
C LEU A 775 31.97 -2.21 4.78
N LEU A 776 31.05 -3.16 4.97
CA LEU A 776 29.95 -3.41 4.03
C LEU A 776 28.96 -2.24 3.97
N GLY A 777 28.61 -1.68 5.13
CA GLY A 777 27.75 -0.50 5.20
C GLY A 777 28.38 0.72 4.52
N PHE A 778 29.69 0.93 4.70
CA PHE A 778 30.43 1.97 4.01
C PHE A 778 30.47 1.75 2.50
N LEU A 779 30.81 0.53 2.03
CA LEU A 779 30.85 0.22 0.60
C LEU A 779 29.46 0.39 -0.06
N HIS A 780 28.40 0.00 0.63
CA HIS A 780 27.03 0.17 0.16
C HIS A 780 26.64 1.66 0.06
N ALA A 781 26.89 2.44 1.10
CA ALA A 781 26.65 3.88 1.10
C ALA A 781 27.50 4.60 0.04
N ALA A 782 28.78 4.24 -0.09
CA ALA A 782 29.68 4.77 -1.10
C ALA A 782 29.17 4.48 -2.52
N ALA A 783 28.65 3.28 -2.79
CA ALA A 783 28.06 2.95 -4.08
C ALA A 783 26.85 3.85 -4.41
N HIS A 784 26.00 4.13 -3.43
CA HIS A 784 24.85 5.04 -3.58
C HIS A 784 25.29 6.50 -3.79
N ILE A 785 26.25 7.00 -3.01
CA ILE A 785 26.78 8.38 -3.13
C ILE A 785 27.43 8.58 -4.50
N THR A 786 28.32 7.67 -4.89
CA THR A 786 28.99 7.71 -6.19
C THR A 786 27.96 7.67 -7.32
N SER A 787 26.95 6.79 -7.24
CA SER A 787 25.89 6.75 -8.24
C SER A 787 25.10 8.07 -8.34
N ALA A 788 24.76 8.67 -7.21
CA ALA A 788 24.03 9.94 -7.19
C ALA A 788 24.85 11.08 -7.82
N VAL A 789 26.13 11.21 -7.46
CA VAL A 789 27.05 12.21 -8.03
C VAL A 789 27.28 11.99 -9.53
N LEU A 790 27.47 10.74 -9.96
CA LEU A 790 27.63 10.40 -11.37
C LEU A 790 26.41 10.85 -12.19
N LEU A 791 25.20 10.54 -11.72
CA LEU A 791 23.97 10.94 -12.40
C LEU A 791 23.78 12.46 -12.40
N MET A 792 24.18 13.13 -11.33
CA MET A 792 24.13 14.59 -11.21
C MET A 792 25.03 15.23 -12.27
N LEU A 793 26.30 14.78 -12.35
CA LEU A 793 27.26 15.28 -13.34
C LEU A 793 26.80 14.98 -14.77
N LEU A 794 26.25 13.80 -15.05
CA LEU A 794 25.71 13.48 -16.38
C LEU A 794 24.55 14.39 -16.77
N MET A 795 23.65 14.68 -15.84
CA MET A 795 22.52 15.59 -16.10
C MET A 795 23.01 17.03 -16.31
N GLU A 796 23.88 17.54 -15.43
CA GLU A 796 24.45 18.88 -15.54
C GLU A 796 25.28 19.06 -16.83
N LEU A 797 26.04 18.05 -17.22
CA LEU A 797 26.78 18.04 -18.47
C LEU A 797 25.82 18.03 -19.68
N GLY A 798 24.74 17.23 -19.62
CA GLY A 798 23.71 17.21 -20.67
C GLY A 798 23.02 18.56 -20.85
N ILE A 799 22.69 19.26 -19.76
CA ILE A 799 22.11 20.60 -19.79
C ILE A 799 23.11 21.60 -20.39
N GLU A 800 24.37 21.58 -19.96
CA GLU A 800 25.43 22.45 -20.47
C GLU A 800 25.69 22.25 -21.97
N ILE A 801 25.69 21.01 -22.45
CA ILE A 801 25.78 20.69 -23.89
C ILE A 801 24.60 21.27 -24.66
N CYS A 802 23.39 21.17 -24.13
CA CYS A 802 22.20 21.73 -24.78
C CYS A 802 22.25 23.26 -24.84
N ILE A 803 22.71 23.93 -23.77
CA ILE A 803 22.90 25.38 -23.74
C ILE A 803 23.92 25.83 -24.78
N ARG A 804 25.09 25.16 -24.84
CA ARG A 804 26.17 25.51 -25.79
C ARG A 804 25.80 25.29 -27.25
N ASN A 805 24.97 24.29 -27.54
CA ASN A 805 24.46 24.03 -28.89
C ASN A 805 23.20 24.84 -29.22
N HIS A 806 22.85 25.84 -28.41
CA HIS A 806 21.68 26.70 -28.60
C HIS A 806 20.35 25.92 -28.69
N LEU A 807 20.25 24.79 -27.98
CA LEU A 807 19.02 24.00 -27.85
C LEU A 807 18.17 24.43 -26.65
N LEU A 808 18.80 24.95 -25.60
CA LEU A 808 18.16 25.48 -24.39
C LEU A 808 18.75 26.86 -24.03
N ALA A 809 18.02 27.65 -23.25
CA ALA A 809 18.39 28.98 -22.76
C ALA A 809 18.67 30.02 -23.88
N THR A 810 17.87 30.00 -24.95
CA THR A 810 18.09 30.84 -26.14
C THR A 810 17.37 32.19 -26.09
N SER A 811 16.10 32.24 -25.68
CA SER A 811 15.31 33.49 -25.60
C SER A 811 14.68 33.77 -24.22
N GLY A 812 15.03 33.00 -23.19
CA GLY A 812 14.64 33.24 -21.79
C GLY A 812 13.48 32.35 -21.32
N TYR A 813 12.81 32.70 -20.22
CA TYR A 813 11.82 31.83 -19.54
C TYR A 813 10.55 31.47 -20.34
N HIS A 814 10.40 31.94 -21.58
CA HIS A 814 9.13 31.91 -22.32
C HIS A 814 9.29 31.49 -23.79
N THR A 815 10.32 30.73 -24.13
CA THR A 815 10.58 30.25 -25.49
C THR A 815 9.40 29.47 -26.07
N LEU A 816 8.77 28.57 -25.30
CA LEU A 816 7.57 27.86 -25.72
C LEU A 816 6.39 28.79 -26.03
N TYR A 817 6.26 29.89 -25.30
CA TYR A 817 5.22 30.90 -25.56
C TYR A 817 5.52 31.69 -26.83
N GLU A 818 6.78 32.03 -27.09
CA GLU A 818 7.20 32.68 -28.34
C GLU A 818 6.95 31.79 -29.55
N TRP A 819 7.31 30.49 -29.46
CA TRP A 819 6.99 29.50 -30.48
C TRP A 819 5.48 29.36 -30.68
N TYR A 820 4.71 29.25 -29.59
CA TYR A 820 3.24 29.21 -29.64
C TYR A 820 2.69 30.42 -30.38
N ARG A 821 3.16 31.63 -30.07
CA ARG A 821 2.70 32.86 -30.73
C ARG A 821 3.03 32.88 -32.21
N GLN A 822 4.22 32.40 -32.59
CA GLN A 822 4.61 32.27 -33.98
C GLN A 822 3.71 31.26 -34.72
N ALA A 823 3.57 30.04 -34.19
CA ALA A 823 2.75 28.99 -34.78
C ALA A 823 1.25 29.36 -34.84
N GLU A 824 0.73 29.99 -33.78
CA GLU A 824 -0.63 30.53 -33.70
C GLU A 824 -0.87 31.59 -34.77
N SER A 825 0.10 32.47 -35.01
CA SER A 825 -0.01 33.52 -36.03
C SER A 825 0.04 32.96 -37.46
N GLU A 826 0.80 31.89 -37.69
CA GLU A 826 0.97 31.25 -39.00
C GLU A 826 -0.21 30.35 -39.38
N HIS A 827 -0.70 29.53 -38.44
CA HIS A 827 -1.72 28.51 -38.72
C HIS A 827 -3.14 28.95 -38.39
N PHE A 828 -3.31 29.95 -37.52
CA PHE A 828 -4.62 30.43 -37.06
C PHE A 828 -4.69 31.96 -37.09
N PRO A 829 -4.72 32.59 -38.28
CA PRO A 829 -4.86 34.04 -38.37
C PRO A 829 -6.18 34.50 -37.71
N ASP A 830 -6.17 35.69 -37.09
CA ASP A 830 -7.34 36.26 -36.40
C ASP A 830 -7.96 37.42 -37.23
N PRO A 831 -8.71 37.11 -38.30
CA PRO A 831 -9.26 38.13 -39.20
C PRO A 831 -10.31 39.01 -38.52
N THR A 832 -10.86 38.59 -37.38
CA THR A 832 -11.88 39.33 -36.63
C THR A 832 -11.33 40.15 -35.46
N GLY A 833 -10.01 40.11 -35.22
CA GLY A 833 -9.38 40.75 -34.06
C GLY A 833 -9.94 40.28 -32.72
N LEU A 834 -10.47 39.05 -32.64
CA LEU A 834 -11.03 38.47 -31.43
C LEU A 834 -9.99 38.36 -30.32
N ARG A 835 -8.75 37.98 -30.64
CA ARG A 835 -7.65 37.83 -29.67
C ARG A 835 -7.20 39.17 -29.12
N ALA A 836 -7.07 40.19 -29.97
CA ALA A 836 -6.76 41.55 -29.52
C ALA A 836 -7.88 42.08 -28.60
N ARG A 837 -9.15 41.78 -28.92
CA ARG A 837 -10.28 42.09 -28.05
C ARG A 837 -10.27 41.28 -26.75
N LEU A 838 -9.93 40.00 -26.76
CA LEU A 838 -9.78 39.17 -25.56
C LEU A 838 -8.64 39.66 -24.67
N GLU A 839 -7.49 40.00 -25.25
CA GLU A 839 -6.37 40.62 -24.54
C GLU A 839 -6.81 41.95 -23.91
N GLN A 840 -7.56 42.78 -24.64
CA GLN A 840 -8.09 44.04 -24.11
C GLN A 840 -9.16 43.82 -23.02
N TRP A 841 -10.10 42.89 -23.22
CA TRP A 841 -11.17 42.54 -22.27
C TRP A 841 -10.62 41.91 -20.99
N THR A 842 -9.50 41.21 -21.09
CA THR A 842 -8.81 40.60 -19.95
C THR A 842 -7.66 41.46 -19.42
N PHE A 843 -7.47 42.68 -19.94
CA PHE A 843 -6.38 43.58 -19.56
C PHE A 843 -4.97 42.96 -19.65
N GLY A 844 -4.75 42.07 -20.61
CA GLY A 844 -3.49 41.34 -20.78
C GLY A 844 -3.37 40.07 -19.91
N LEU A 845 -4.39 39.74 -19.12
CA LEU A 845 -4.38 38.53 -18.28
C LEU A 845 -4.43 37.26 -19.13
N TYR A 846 -5.21 37.24 -20.22
CA TYR A 846 -5.28 36.10 -21.13
C TYR A 846 -3.90 35.68 -21.67
N PRO A 847 -3.13 36.56 -22.35
CA PRO A 847 -1.80 36.18 -22.82
C PRO A 847 -0.80 35.95 -21.68
N ALA A 848 -0.92 36.66 -20.55
CA ALA A 848 -0.04 36.44 -19.40
C ALA A 848 -0.26 35.05 -18.76
N CYS A 849 -1.50 34.62 -18.58
CA CYS A 849 -1.83 33.30 -18.05
C CYS A 849 -1.29 32.20 -18.95
N ILE A 850 -1.47 32.30 -20.28
CA ILE A 850 -0.91 31.33 -21.23
C ILE A 850 0.61 31.34 -21.16
N LYS A 851 1.24 32.52 -21.14
CA LYS A 851 2.70 32.67 -21.06
C LYS A 851 3.30 32.02 -19.82
N TYR A 852 2.72 32.22 -18.64
CA TYR A 852 3.20 31.62 -17.39
C TYR A 852 2.85 30.13 -17.29
N LEU A 853 1.66 29.72 -17.79
CA LEU A 853 1.28 28.31 -17.85
C LEU A 853 2.26 27.53 -18.74
N MET A 854 2.59 28.05 -19.92
CA MET A 854 3.56 27.43 -20.83
C MET A 854 4.96 27.34 -20.21
N SER A 855 5.42 28.38 -19.48
CA SER A 855 6.70 28.28 -18.76
C SER A 855 6.69 27.17 -17.69
N ALA A 856 5.54 26.86 -17.09
CA ALA A 856 5.45 25.75 -16.13
C ALA A 856 5.53 24.36 -16.80
N PHE A 857 5.24 24.27 -18.11
CA PHE A 857 5.39 23.05 -18.89
C PHE A 857 6.76 22.94 -19.58
N ASP A 858 7.47 24.05 -19.77
CA ASP A 858 8.81 24.10 -20.36
C ASP A 858 9.92 24.02 -19.29
N ILE A 859 9.89 22.94 -18.51
CA ILE A 859 10.78 22.73 -17.37
C ILE A 859 12.28 22.73 -17.79
N PRO A 860 12.70 22.11 -18.91
CA PRO A 860 14.11 22.16 -19.35
C PRO A 860 14.61 23.58 -19.61
N GLU A 861 13.80 24.42 -20.26
CA GLU A 861 14.17 25.81 -20.53
C GLU A 861 14.26 26.62 -19.23
N VAL A 862 13.25 26.50 -18.35
CA VAL A 862 13.27 27.17 -17.04
C VAL A 862 14.50 26.75 -16.24
N MET A 863 14.82 25.46 -16.21
CA MET A 863 16.00 24.93 -15.54
C MET A 863 17.29 25.51 -16.14
N ALA A 864 17.44 25.52 -17.46
CA ALA A 864 18.63 26.03 -18.15
C ALA A 864 18.81 27.55 -17.97
N VAL A 865 17.77 28.35 -18.16
CA VAL A 865 17.81 29.83 -18.00
C VAL A 865 18.11 30.21 -16.55
N THR A 866 17.48 29.53 -15.59
CA THR A 866 17.74 29.78 -14.16
C THR A 866 19.16 29.38 -13.79
N ARG A 867 19.63 28.21 -14.26
CA ARG A 867 21.01 27.75 -14.08
C ARG A 867 22.02 28.77 -14.62
N SER A 868 21.88 29.23 -15.86
CA SER A 868 22.77 30.25 -16.45
C SER A 868 22.75 31.56 -15.66
N THR A 869 21.59 31.92 -15.07
CA THR A 869 21.48 33.09 -14.19
C THR A 869 22.24 32.89 -12.88
N ILE A 870 22.07 31.75 -12.22
CA ILE A 870 22.79 31.37 -10.98
C ILE A 870 24.29 31.37 -11.22
N CYS A 871 24.76 30.73 -12.30
CA CYS A 871 26.19 30.62 -12.58
C CYS A 871 26.86 31.95 -12.89
N ARG A 872 26.12 32.94 -13.41
CA ARG A 872 26.67 34.27 -13.72
C ARG A 872 26.58 35.25 -12.54
N LYS A 873 25.50 35.19 -11.75
CA LYS A 873 25.17 36.22 -10.75
C LYS A 873 25.11 35.71 -9.30
N GLY A 874 25.32 34.42 -9.08
CA GLY A 874 25.14 33.76 -7.79
C GLY A 874 23.67 33.46 -7.47
N ILE A 875 23.44 32.46 -6.63
CA ILE A 875 22.09 32.03 -6.22
C ILE A 875 21.36 33.11 -5.39
N GLU A 876 22.10 33.96 -4.69
CA GLU A 876 21.58 35.08 -3.89
C GLU A 876 20.89 36.14 -4.75
N SER A 877 21.18 36.19 -6.05
CA SER A 877 20.54 37.10 -7.00
C SER A 877 19.09 36.73 -7.34
N LEU A 878 18.65 35.51 -6.97
CA LEU A 878 17.30 35.03 -7.21
C LEU A 878 16.40 35.22 -5.98
N PRO A 879 15.11 35.56 -6.17
CA PRO A 879 14.14 35.48 -5.08
C PRO A 879 13.99 34.03 -4.64
N ARG A 880 13.69 33.81 -3.35
CA ARG A 880 13.50 32.46 -2.78
C ARG A 880 12.52 31.58 -3.58
N GLY A 881 11.45 32.17 -4.10
CA GLY A 881 10.50 31.47 -4.98
C GLY A 881 11.14 30.99 -6.28
N GLY A 882 12.04 31.76 -6.88
CA GLY A 882 12.80 31.35 -8.07
C GLY A 882 13.77 30.22 -7.79
N ALA A 883 14.45 30.25 -6.64
CA ALA A 883 15.31 29.14 -6.19
C ALA A 883 14.49 27.85 -5.95
N ILE A 884 13.30 27.95 -5.36
CA ILE A 884 12.39 26.80 -5.18
C ILE A 884 11.97 26.23 -6.54
N ILE A 885 11.55 27.08 -7.48
CA ILE A 885 11.16 26.65 -8.84
C ILE A 885 12.33 25.93 -9.52
N TYR A 886 13.55 26.44 -9.39
CA TYR A 886 14.75 25.79 -9.89
C TYR A 886 14.94 24.38 -9.32
N TYR A 887 14.99 24.24 -7.99
CA TYR A 887 15.20 22.93 -7.36
C TYR A 887 14.06 21.95 -7.64
N VAL A 888 12.81 22.41 -7.73
CA VAL A 888 11.67 21.56 -8.14
C VAL A 888 11.85 21.09 -9.59
N SER A 889 12.27 21.97 -10.48
CA SER A 889 12.53 21.64 -11.90
C SER A 889 13.65 20.61 -12.04
N VAL A 890 14.77 20.83 -11.34
CA VAL A 890 15.91 19.89 -11.28
C VAL A 890 15.48 18.55 -10.67
N PHE A 891 14.74 18.57 -9.57
CA PHE A 891 14.24 17.37 -8.90
C PHE A 891 13.43 16.50 -9.85
N LEU A 892 12.48 17.07 -10.62
CA LEU A 892 11.62 16.28 -11.51
C LEU A 892 12.43 15.47 -12.54
N TYR A 893 13.48 16.06 -13.12
CA TYR A 893 14.34 15.37 -14.09
C TYR A 893 15.34 14.42 -13.43
N PHE A 894 16.01 14.89 -12.38
CA PHE A 894 16.99 14.09 -11.65
C PHE A 894 16.35 12.86 -11.00
N TRP A 895 15.14 13.00 -10.47
CA TRP A 895 14.36 11.92 -9.89
C TRP A 895 14.07 10.83 -10.91
N VAL A 896 13.57 11.19 -12.11
CA VAL A 896 13.33 10.21 -13.19
C VAL A 896 14.62 9.52 -13.63
N LEU A 897 15.73 10.27 -13.73
CA LEU A 897 17.04 9.73 -14.12
C LEU A 897 17.62 8.79 -13.05
N SER A 898 17.49 9.13 -11.77
CA SER A 898 18.08 8.37 -10.66
C SER A 898 17.31 7.13 -10.28
N THR A 899 15.99 7.15 -10.46
CA THR A 899 15.07 6.07 -10.08
C THR A 899 15.59 4.67 -10.50
N PRO A 900 15.95 4.39 -11.76
CA PRO A 900 16.42 3.06 -12.18
C PRO A 900 17.70 2.55 -11.48
N VAL A 901 18.58 3.47 -11.09
CA VAL A 901 19.92 3.15 -10.58
C VAL A 901 19.86 2.77 -9.12
N VAL A 902 18.96 3.37 -8.35
CA VAL A 902 18.83 3.12 -6.90
C VAL A 902 18.52 1.64 -6.63
N SER A 903 17.48 1.09 -7.26
CA SER A 903 17.15 -0.34 -7.13
C SER A 903 18.24 -1.26 -7.66
N MET A 904 18.99 -0.84 -8.67
CA MET A 904 20.08 -1.66 -9.22
C MET A 904 21.22 -1.79 -8.21
N VAL A 905 21.63 -0.68 -7.56
CA VAL A 905 22.66 -0.69 -6.50
C VAL A 905 22.18 -1.54 -5.32
N PHE A 906 20.94 -1.35 -4.85
CA PHE A 906 20.40 -2.09 -3.72
C PHE A 906 20.21 -3.58 -4.01
N GLY A 907 19.67 -3.94 -5.17
CA GLY A 907 19.54 -5.33 -5.60
C GLY A 907 20.89 -6.03 -5.79
N SER A 908 21.91 -5.32 -6.28
CA SER A 908 23.28 -5.84 -6.38
C SER A 908 23.91 -6.06 -5.01
N TYR A 909 23.68 -5.15 -4.05
CA TYR A 909 24.08 -5.32 -2.66
C TYR A 909 23.48 -6.59 -2.06
N LEU A 910 22.15 -6.79 -2.17
CA LEU A 910 21.49 -7.99 -1.66
C LEU A 910 22.04 -9.28 -2.29
N TYR A 911 22.28 -9.28 -3.61
CA TYR A 911 22.89 -10.42 -4.31
C TYR A 911 24.29 -10.75 -3.78
N VAL A 912 25.13 -9.74 -3.56
CA VAL A 912 26.50 -9.96 -3.06
C VAL A 912 26.45 -10.46 -1.60
N CYS A 913 25.64 -9.82 -0.77
CA CYS A 913 25.47 -10.14 0.64
C CYS A 913 24.98 -11.58 0.86
N ILE A 914 23.99 -12.04 0.10
CA ILE A 914 23.43 -13.37 0.31
C ILE A 914 24.36 -14.50 -0.15
N ASN A 915 25.05 -14.32 -1.28
CA ASN A 915 25.89 -15.35 -1.87
C ASN A 915 27.30 -15.44 -1.26
N TRP A 916 27.93 -14.30 -0.91
CA TRP A 916 29.30 -14.31 -0.37
C TRP A 916 29.38 -14.18 1.15
N PHE A 917 28.40 -13.54 1.78
CA PHE A 917 28.41 -13.28 3.22
C PHE A 917 27.30 -14.03 3.98
N HIS A 918 26.41 -14.72 3.26
CA HIS A 918 25.27 -15.46 3.82
C HIS A 918 24.43 -14.62 4.80
N ILE A 919 24.20 -13.35 4.47
CA ILE A 919 23.35 -12.41 5.22
C ILE A 919 22.20 -11.92 4.35
N HIS A 920 21.19 -11.34 4.99
CA HIS A 920 19.98 -10.80 4.33
C HIS A 920 19.10 -11.86 3.66
N PHE A 921 18.92 -13.03 4.29
CA PHE A 921 18.13 -14.10 3.68
C PHE A 921 16.66 -13.70 3.48
N ASP A 922 16.08 -12.98 4.44
CA ASP A 922 14.72 -12.45 4.34
C ASP A 922 14.63 -11.34 3.28
N GLU A 923 15.46 -10.30 3.37
CA GLU A 923 15.41 -9.15 2.46
C GLU A 923 15.69 -9.54 1.00
N ALA A 924 16.67 -10.42 0.78
CA ALA A 924 17.06 -10.85 -0.55
C ALA A 924 15.98 -11.68 -1.25
N PHE A 925 15.18 -12.47 -0.53
CA PHE A 925 14.18 -13.34 -1.16
C PHE A 925 12.75 -12.79 -1.08
N SER A 926 12.40 -12.06 -0.01
CA SER A 926 11.11 -11.36 0.10
C SER A 926 10.94 -10.32 -1.01
N SER A 927 12.02 -9.62 -1.37
CA SER A 927 12.03 -8.66 -2.48
C SER A 927 11.74 -9.31 -3.85
N LEU A 928 12.10 -10.60 -4.00
CA LEU A 928 11.90 -11.36 -5.23
C LEU A 928 10.52 -11.97 -5.32
N ARG A 929 9.78 -12.08 -4.21
CA ARG A 929 8.41 -12.61 -4.16
C ARG A 929 8.32 -13.88 -5.01
N ILE A 930 9.07 -14.91 -4.63
CA ILE A 930 9.14 -16.18 -5.35
C ILE A 930 8.02 -17.10 -4.85
N ALA A 931 6.94 -17.20 -5.62
CA ALA A 931 5.78 -18.06 -5.33
C ALA A 931 6.02 -19.55 -5.66
N ASN A 932 7.15 -19.87 -6.28
CA ASN A 932 7.52 -21.22 -6.71
C ASN A 932 8.17 -22.02 -5.57
N TYR A 933 8.48 -23.30 -5.83
CA TYR A 933 9.09 -24.22 -4.88
C TYR A 933 8.21 -24.37 -3.63
N LYS A 934 7.08 -25.06 -3.81
CA LYS A 934 6.12 -25.33 -2.74
C LYS A 934 6.08 -26.82 -2.45
N ALA A 935 5.85 -27.18 -1.19
CA ALA A 935 5.91 -28.55 -0.73
C ALA A 935 5.07 -28.76 0.53
N PHE A 936 4.74 -30.01 0.80
CA PHE A 936 4.17 -30.49 2.06
C PHE A 936 4.75 -31.87 2.37
N THR A 937 4.69 -32.28 3.62
CA THR A 937 5.20 -33.60 4.05
C THR A 937 4.04 -34.51 4.39
N ARG A 938 3.97 -35.67 3.73
CA ARG A 938 3.01 -36.74 4.01
C ARG A 938 3.65 -37.83 4.84
N PHE A 939 2.92 -38.32 5.81
CA PHE A 939 3.33 -39.33 6.76
C PHE A 939 2.40 -40.54 6.70
N HIS A 940 2.97 -41.70 6.97
CA HIS A 940 2.25 -42.96 7.06
C HIS A 940 2.74 -43.74 8.27
N ILE A 941 1.90 -43.87 9.29
CA ILE A 941 2.13 -44.82 10.38
C ILE A 941 1.66 -46.18 9.87
N LYS A 942 2.61 -47.09 9.65
CA LYS A 942 2.33 -48.45 9.21
C LYS A 942 1.78 -49.29 10.37
N LYS A 943 1.18 -50.43 10.01
CA LYS A 943 0.81 -51.49 10.96
C LYS A 943 1.98 -52.03 11.78
N SER A 944 3.21 -51.96 11.26
CA SER A 944 4.43 -52.29 12.03
C SER A 944 4.73 -51.29 13.14
N GLY A 945 4.14 -50.09 13.07
CA GLY A 945 4.44 -48.93 13.89
C GLY A 945 5.58 -48.05 13.37
N ASP A 946 6.20 -48.40 12.24
CA ASP A 946 7.17 -47.51 11.60
C ASP A 946 6.47 -46.30 10.96
N LEU A 947 7.14 -45.14 11.00
CA LEU A 947 6.68 -43.91 10.37
C LEU A 947 7.40 -43.72 9.04
N GLU A 948 6.70 -43.87 7.92
CA GLU A 948 7.20 -43.48 6.60
C GLU A 948 6.91 -42.00 6.35
N VAL A 949 7.88 -41.29 5.80
CA VAL A 949 7.82 -39.86 5.55
C VAL A 949 8.15 -39.59 4.09
N PHE A 950 7.28 -38.83 3.41
CA PHE A 950 7.38 -38.45 2.01
C PHE A 950 7.20 -36.94 1.87
N THR A 951 8.16 -36.24 1.32
CA THR A 951 8.01 -34.81 1.02
C THR A 951 7.61 -34.64 -0.44
N LEU A 952 6.42 -34.13 -0.70
CA LEU A 952 5.89 -33.88 -2.04
C LEU A 952 6.03 -32.41 -2.39
N ALA A 953 6.53 -32.12 -3.59
CA ALA A 953 6.85 -30.76 -4.01
C ALA A 953 6.39 -30.42 -5.44
N VAL A 954 6.23 -29.11 -5.67
CA VAL A 954 5.88 -28.48 -6.94
C VAL A 954 6.85 -27.33 -7.23
N ASP A 955 7.60 -27.45 -8.32
CA ASP A 955 8.63 -26.46 -8.68
C ASP A 955 8.03 -25.15 -9.21
N LYS A 956 6.87 -25.20 -9.90
CA LYS A 956 6.21 -24.02 -10.48
C LYS A 956 4.75 -23.96 -10.11
N VAL A 957 4.35 -22.85 -9.50
CA VAL A 957 2.96 -22.60 -9.10
C VAL A 957 2.19 -21.92 -10.25
N PRO A 958 0.96 -22.35 -10.57
CA PRO A 958 0.09 -21.68 -11.53
C PRO A 958 -0.29 -20.27 -11.10
N LYS A 959 -0.42 -19.37 -12.07
CA LYS A 959 -0.91 -17.99 -11.85
C LYS A 959 -2.33 -17.76 -12.35
N GLU A 960 -2.79 -18.62 -13.25
CA GLU A 960 -4.10 -18.53 -13.88
C GLU A 960 -4.87 -19.80 -13.58
N TRP A 961 -6.06 -19.61 -13.04
CA TRP A 961 -6.98 -20.65 -12.61
C TRP A 961 -8.28 -20.53 -13.37
N MET A 962 -8.90 -21.66 -13.67
CA MET A 962 -10.22 -21.76 -14.28
C MET A 962 -11.10 -22.70 -13.48
N LEU A 963 -12.42 -22.53 -13.58
CA LEU A 963 -13.36 -23.45 -12.95
C LEU A 963 -13.09 -24.87 -13.47
N ASP A 964 -12.97 -25.82 -12.55
CA ASP A 964 -12.71 -27.20 -12.90
C ASP A 964 -14.00 -27.84 -13.46
N PRO A 965 -14.05 -28.22 -14.75
CA PRO A 965 -15.26 -28.78 -15.35
C PRO A 965 -15.71 -30.06 -14.64
N ASP A 966 -14.77 -30.87 -14.17
CA ASP A 966 -15.08 -32.14 -13.51
C ASP A 966 -15.71 -31.91 -12.13
N TRP A 967 -15.30 -30.86 -11.42
CA TRP A 967 -15.93 -30.42 -10.16
C TRP A 967 -17.33 -29.84 -10.39
N ASP A 968 -17.56 -29.15 -11.51
CA ASP A 968 -18.83 -28.48 -11.80
C ASP A 968 -19.88 -29.48 -12.30
N MET A 969 -19.47 -30.47 -13.08
CA MET A 969 -20.32 -31.55 -13.60
C MET A 969 -20.62 -32.64 -12.56
N GLU A 970 -19.83 -32.79 -11.49
CA GLU A 970 -20.08 -33.77 -10.44
C GLU A 970 -21.39 -33.44 -9.70
N PRO A 971 -22.37 -34.38 -9.63
CA PRO A 971 -23.61 -34.18 -8.90
C PRO A 971 -23.36 -33.86 -7.42
N LYS A 972 -23.97 -32.78 -6.93
CA LYS A 972 -23.85 -32.33 -5.53
C LYS A 972 -25.08 -32.79 -4.76
N GLU A 973 -24.97 -33.93 -4.09
CA GLU A 973 -26.05 -34.43 -3.24
C GLU A 973 -26.21 -33.53 -2.00
N PRO A 974 -27.46 -33.25 -1.57
CA PRO A 974 -27.71 -32.52 -0.33
C PRO A 974 -27.02 -33.22 0.86
N LEU A 975 -26.27 -32.47 1.66
CA LEU A 975 -25.52 -32.96 2.84
C LEU A 975 -24.28 -33.82 2.55
N GLN A 976 -23.93 -34.09 1.29
CA GLN A 976 -22.70 -34.80 0.97
C GLN A 976 -21.47 -33.97 1.36
N MET A 977 -20.56 -34.59 2.11
CA MET A 977 -19.32 -33.94 2.54
C MET A 977 -18.33 -33.86 1.37
N SER A 978 -17.62 -32.74 1.24
CA SER A 978 -16.69 -32.52 0.13
C SER A 978 -15.55 -33.54 0.05
N HIS A 979 -15.13 -34.10 1.19
CA HIS A 979 -14.05 -35.08 1.23
C HIS A 979 -14.44 -36.46 0.66
N THR A 980 -15.73 -36.76 0.48
CA THR A 980 -16.17 -38.01 -0.18
C THR A 980 -16.29 -37.86 -1.71
N ARG A 981 -16.11 -36.66 -2.24
CA ARG A 981 -16.20 -36.36 -3.67
C ARG A 981 -14.98 -36.86 -4.44
N ARG A 982 -15.17 -37.17 -5.73
CA ARG A 982 -14.08 -37.54 -6.64
C ARG A 982 -13.25 -36.32 -7.05
N PHE A 983 -13.91 -35.19 -7.27
CA PHE A 983 -13.28 -33.93 -7.67
C PHE A 983 -13.58 -32.85 -6.62
N PRO A 984 -12.85 -32.81 -5.50
CA PRO A 984 -13.19 -31.92 -4.37
C PRO A 984 -12.91 -30.44 -4.62
N SER A 985 -11.94 -30.12 -5.49
CA SER A 985 -11.39 -28.78 -5.65
C SER A 985 -12.06 -28.00 -6.78
N LYS A 986 -12.49 -26.78 -6.48
CA LYS A 986 -13.27 -25.93 -7.39
C LYS A 986 -12.49 -25.44 -8.60
N TRP A 987 -11.21 -25.09 -8.43
CA TRP A 987 -10.40 -24.47 -9.48
C TRP A 987 -9.24 -25.37 -9.90
N ARG A 988 -8.98 -25.45 -11.20
CA ARG A 988 -7.79 -26.11 -11.77
C ARG A 988 -6.91 -25.10 -12.50
N ALA A 989 -5.65 -25.45 -12.75
CA ALA A 989 -4.78 -24.59 -13.55
C ALA A 989 -5.35 -24.41 -14.96
N ALA A 990 -5.29 -23.19 -15.50
CA ALA A 990 -5.80 -22.91 -16.85
C ALA A 990 -5.04 -23.71 -17.94
N SER A 991 -3.76 -24.00 -17.70
CA SER A 991 -2.98 -24.94 -18.51
C SER A 991 -2.83 -26.26 -17.77
N GLY A 992 -3.37 -27.35 -18.35
CA GLY A 992 -3.36 -28.68 -17.73
C GLY A 992 -1.95 -29.20 -17.41
N TRP A 993 -0.95 -28.85 -18.22
CA TRP A 993 0.46 -29.22 -17.99
C TRP A 993 1.11 -28.54 -16.78
N SER A 994 0.46 -27.50 -16.24
CA SER A 994 0.93 -26.78 -15.06
C SER A 994 0.12 -27.10 -13.80
N ASP A 995 -0.91 -27.96 -13.89
CA ASP A 995 -1.73 -28.27 -12.72
C ASP A 995 -0.87 -28.98 -11.65
N PRO A 996 -0.91 -28.55 -10.37
CA PRO A 996 -0.13 -29.14 -9.30
C PRO A 996 -0.26 -30.66 -9.23
N THR A 997 -1.47 -31.18 -9.46
CA THR A 997 -1.77 -32.63 -9.43
C THR A 997 -1.02 -33.43 -10.50
N SER A 998 -0.58 -32.78 -11.59
CA SER A 998 0.12 -33.42 -12.71
C SER A 998 1.64 -33.29 -12.64
N VAL A 999 2.16 -32.33 -11.87
CA VAL A 999 3.60 -32.00 -11.80
C VAL A 999 4.24 -32.31 -10.45
N VAL A 1000 3.45 -32.71 -9.44
CA VAL A 1000 3.94 -33.04 -8.10
C VAL A 1000 4.93 -34.21 -8.15
N ARG A 1001 6.00 -34.12 -7.37
CA ARG A 1001 7.06 -35.15 -7.25
C ARG A 1001 7.54 -35.32 -5.81
N VAL A 1002 8.11 -36.48 -5.50
CA VAL A 1002 8.77 -36.72 -4.20
C VAL A 1002 10.17 -36.11 -4.24
N VAL A 1003 10.52 -35.30 -3.25
CA VAL A 1003 11.87 -34.68 -3.10
C VAL A 1003 12.69 -35.30 -1.97
N ASP A 1004 12.04 -35.97 -1.03
CA ASP A 1004 12.69 -36.73 0.04
C ASP A 1004 11.78 -37.86 0.51
N GLN A 1005 12.38 -38.97 0.90
CA GLN A 1005 11.70 -40.14 1.44
C GLN A 1005 12.60 -40.83 2.48
N PHE A 1006 12.05 -41.12 3.65
CA PHE A 1006 12.74 -41.86 4.70
C PHE A 1006 11.76 -42.56 5.65
N VAL A 1007 12.28 -43.47 6.47
CA VAL A 1007 11.50 -44.23 7.45
C VAL A 1007 12.12 -44.03 8.82
N ILE A 1008 11.29 -43.74 9.82
CA ILE A 1008 11.67 -43.74 11.23
C ILE A 1008 11.15 -45.04 11.85
N PRO A 1009 12.04 -45.96 12.25
CA PRO A 1009 11.62 -47.23 12.83
C PRO A 1009 11.00 -47.01 14.21
N ARG A 1010 10.05 -47.86 14.57
CA ARG A 1010 9.53 -47.90 15.94
C ARG A 1010 10.65 -48.25 16.92
N THR A 1011 10.64 -47.64 18.11
CA THR A 1011 11.52 -48.05 19.22
C THR A 1011 11.22 -49.50 19.57
N ALA A 1012 12.22 -50.39 19.47
CA ALA A 1012 12.05 -51.81 19.79
C ALA A 1012 11.74 -52.01 21.27
N VAL A 1013 10.77 -52.87 21.58
CA VAL A 1013 10.56 -53.41 22.93
C VAL A 1013 11.46 -54.63 23.04
N ASP A 1014 12.43 -54.62 23.95
CA ASP A 1014 13.31 -55.77 24.18
C ASP A 1014 12.52 -56.81 25.01
N PRO A 1015 12.15 -57.98 24.45
CA PRO A 1015 11.27 -58.94 25.12
C PRO A 1015 11.90 -59.64 26.34
N LEU A 1016 13.16 -59.34 26.67
CA LEU A 1016 13.92 -59.96 27.77
C LEU A 1016 14.06 -59.09 29.02
N LEU A 1017 13.58 -57.84 29.01
CA LEU A 1017 13.50 -57.03 30.22
C LEU A 1017 12.12 -57.21 30.85
N PRO A 1018 12.00 -57.84 32.04
CA PRO A 1018 10.71 -57.93 32.73
C PRO A 1018 10.22 -56.51 33.02
N ASP A 1019 8.93 -56.28 32.78
CA ASP A 1019 8.21 -55.07 33.18
C ASP A 1019 8.51 -54.75 34.65
N SER A 1020 9.46 -53.86 34.91
CA SER A 1020 9.58 -53.19 36.19
C SER A 1020 8.46 -52.16 36.26
N ALA A 1021 7.25 -52.64 36.52
CA ALA A 1021 6.14 -51.81 36.98
C ALA A 1021 6.53 -51.14 38.32
N PRO A 1022 6.00 -49.94 38.59
CA PRO A 1022 6.66 -48.89 39.39
C PRO A 1022 6.93 -49.20 40.86
#